data_AF-A0A2W4LYG8-F1
#
_entry.id   AF-A0A2W4LYG8-F1
#
_cell.length_a   1.000
_cell.length_b   1.000
_cell.length_c   1.000
_cell.angle_alpha   90.00
_cell.angle_beta   90.00
_cell.angle_gamma   90.00
#
_symmetry.space_group_name_H-M   'P 1'
#
loop_
_entity.id
_entity.type
_entity.pdbx_description
1 polymer ?
#
loop_
_entity_poly.entity_id
_entity_poly.type
_entity_poly.pdbx_seq_one_letter_code
_entity_poly.pdbx_strand_id
1 'polypeptide(L)'
;MDRIYVAIDVETTGLQPGIDEIIEVAAVKFRAGEVLETFQQLVRPRHTLPLKVSRLTGITPEMLADAPRFSEIAPDLARFLKSYPLVGHSVDFDLRMLQAHSMRLPQPAFDTFELATLLMPQAPAYRLGALTAALDIEHDEAHRALSDAHAARQVFLHMLERIERLSLSELDDIIRLTQRIQWPLRELFEEIQRSKARLVFVEAAAVQETARPAKDEKLVPLKPTGDERPLDIDAVRGFFAPDGPLGRAFPGYEQREQQVAMAQAVAEAFNNQEILMVEAGTGTGKGLAYLVPAAMFAAQRGQRVVISTNTINLQDQLFFKDIPALQRIMAGERPDAPANGREPPFTAALLKGRGNYLCLKRYKDLRRDGRLLADEVRALLKVQLWLPTTSTGDRAELMLSERESAAWGRMSAAFEACPGPKCADFNDCFFFKARKQAEAAHLVVVNHALMLADLVVETDVIPRYDHLIIDEAHNLEDVATDQFSFNVDQEGLINFLNDLHQEGGANIVGGLLSELPVHFRESGASQGDMDKATAIAEALRPAVEQARSAVYDCFNLLTAFVLREAEVTAYDSRLRITPAIRRHESWAAVERAWENLSLHLTKIGEGLGQLEALLAGLEDADLLEYEMLLMRVQALKRTATDTRVNIGHIIVGGEEQLVTWITHDRQRDTLTLSAAPLSVAELLRANLFEQKASAVLTSATISVAGDVSDG
;
A
#
# COMPACT_ATOMS: atom_id res chain seq x y z
N MET A 1 11.42 -3.82 34.40
CA MET A 1 12.55 -4.77 34.14
C MET A 1 13.81 -4.30 34.88
N ASP A 2 14.63 -5.20 35.42
CA ASP A 2 15.91 -4.87 36.11
C ASP A 2 17.17 -5.14 35.23
N ARG A 3 16.97 -5.33 33.93
CA ARG A 3 18.02 -5.64 32.96
C ARG A 3 18.79 -4.38 32.55
N ILE A 4 20.10 -4.53 32.37
CA ILE A 4 20.96 -3.47 31.80
C ILE A 4 20.93 -3.58 30.27
N TYR A 5 20.76 -2.45 29.61
CA TYR A 5 20.82 -2.28 28.16
C TYR A 5 21.89 -1.24 27.81
N VAL A 6 22.31 -1.23 26.55
CA VAL A 6 23.19 -0.19 26.02
C VAL A 6 22.61 0.38 24.73
N ALA A 7 22.23 1.65 24.75
CA ALA A 7 21.87 2.37 23.54
C ALA A 7 23.16 2.77 22.81
N ILE A 8 23.23 2.60 21.50
CA ILE A 8 24.43 2.86 20.70
C ILE A 8 24.05 3.58 19.40
N ASP A 9 24.93 4.48 18.97
CA ASP A 9 24.82 5.19 17.70
C ASP A 9 26.23 5.53 17.18
N VAL A 10 26.40 5.57 15.84
CA VAL A 10 27.64 5.96 15.18
C VAL A 10 27.40 6.99 14.08
N GLU A 11 28.28 7.98 14.01
CA GLU A 11 28.38 8.89 12.86
C GLU A 11 29.50 8.43 11.94
N THR A 12 29.30 8.59 10.63
CA THR A 12 30.18 8.00 9.62
C THR A 12 30.45 8.96 8.46
N THR A 13 31.48 8.69 7.65
CA THR A 13 31.76 9.45 6.42
C THR A 13 30.74 9.24 5.31
N GLY A 14 29.89 8.22 5.43
CA GLY A 14 28.89 7.79 4.44
C GLY A 14 28.15 6.52 4.87
N LEU A 15 27.38 5.92 3.96
CA LEU A 15 26.41 4.86 4.31
C LEU A 15 26.89 3.44 4.01
N GLN A 16 28.12 3.23 3.52
CA GLN A 16 28.58 1.92 3.05
C GLN A 16 29.59 1.27 4.01
N PRO A 17 29.20 0.23 4.77
CA PRO A 17 30.13 -0.51 5.62
C PRO A 17 31.31 -1.09 4.84
N GLY A 18 32.51 -0.94 5.41
CA GLY A 18 33.77 -1.41 4.80
C GLY A 18 34.39 -0.46 3.77
N ILE A 19 33.65 0.55 3.33
CA ILE A 19 34.18 1.67 2.52
C ILE A 19 34.22 2.94 3.35
N ASP A 20 33.09 3.31 3.93
CA ASP A 20 32.98 4.47 4.82
C ASP A 20 33.52 4.17 6.21
N GLU A 21 34.00 5.21 6.87
CA GLU A 21 34.66 5.12 8.17
C GLU A 21 33.82 5.79 9.26
N ILE A 22 33.90 5.24 10.47
CA ILE A 22 33.30 5.83 11.67
C ILE A 22 34.07 7.10 12.07
N ILE A 23 33.35 8.17 12.38
CA ILE A 23 33.88 9.47 12.82
C ILE A 23 33.43 9.87 14.24
N GLU A 24 32.36 9.29 14.75
CA GLU A 24 31.95 9.39 16.16
C GLU A 24 31.29 8.07 16.58
N VAL A 25 31.54 7.63 17.81
CA VAL A 25 30.79 6.54 18.44
C VAL A 25 30.31 7.02 19.78
N ALA A 26 29.03 6.77 20.09
CA ALA A 26 28.51 6.97 21.42
C ALA A 26 27.68 5.78 21.88
N ALA A 27 27.71 5.54 23.19
CA ALA A 27 26.91 4.51 23.81
C ALA A 27 26.47 4.92 25.22
N VAL A 28 25.23 4.63 25.57
CA VAL A 28 24.61 4.99 26.85
C VAL A 28 24.16 3.70 27.53
N LYS A 29 24.77 3.37 28.67
CA LYS A 29 24.42 2.21 29.48
C LYS A 29 23.35 2.60 30.48
N PHE A 30 22.26 1.86 30.51
CA PHE A 30 21.10 2.22 31.33
C PHE A 30 20.39 1.00 31.90
N ARG A 31 19.59 1.24 32.93
CA ARG A 31 18.68 0.28 33.53
C ARG A 31 17.38 0.99 33.88
N ALA A 32 16.26 0.48 33.37
CA ALA A 32 14.99 1.20 33.41
C ALA A 32 15.20 2.64 32.90
N GLY A 33 14.86 3.67 33.68
CA GLY A 33 15.10 5.07 33.30
C GLY A 33 16.47 5.65 33.67
N GLU A 34 17.29 4.94 34.45
CA GLU A 34 18.54 5.49 35.01
C GLU A 34 19.74 5.25 34.10
N VAL A 35 20.52 6.32 33.87
CA VAL A 35 21.81 6.25 33.18
C VAL A 35 22.89 5.80 34.15
N LEU A 36 23.54 4.68 33.82
CA LEU A 36 24.60 4.11 34.64
C LEU A 36 25.98 4.63 34.20
N GLU A 37 26.19 4.74 32.88
CA GLU A 37 27.47 5.10 32.29
C GLU A 37 27.27 5.60 30.86
N THR A 38 28.12 6.52 30.40
CA THR A 38 28.12 7.02 29.02
C THR A 38 29.52 6.89 28.43
N PHE A 39 29.59 6.49 27.16
CA PHE A 39 30.78 6.47 26.33
C PHE A 39 30.54 7.37 25.12
N GLN A 40 31.48 8.26 24.81
CA GLN A 40 31.45 9.07 23.59
C GLN A 40 32.88 9.31 23.13
N GLN A 41 33.14 9.13 21.84
CA GLN A 41 34.48 9.31 21.30
C GLN A 41 34.42 9.70 19.82
N LEU A 42 35.09 10.81 19.47
CA LEU A 42 35.41 11.12 18.08
C LEU A 42 36.48 10.16 17.58
N VAL A 43 36.41 9.82 16.30
CA VAL A 43 37.27 8.84 15.64
C VAL A 43 37.88 9.46 14.40
N ARG A 44 39.21 9.38 14.28
CA ARG A 44 39.90 9.92 13.12
C ARG A 44 39.80 8.98 11.91
N PRO A 45 39.15 9.39 10.80
CA PRO A 45 39.10 8.60 9.56
C PRO A 45 40.45 8.64 8.84
N ARG A 46 40.66 7.72 7.88
CA ARG A 46 41.79 7.77 6.94
C ARG A 46 41.50 8.70 5.77
N HIS A 47 40.24 8.77 5.34
CA HIS A 47 39.81 9.58 4.21
C HIS A 47 39.25 10.94 4.65
N THR A 48 39.22 11.89 3.72
CA THR A 48 38.70 13.24 3.97
C THR A 48 37.20 13.19 4.27
N LEU A 49 36.78 13.88 5.33
CA LEU A 49 35.37 14.00 5.70
C LEU A 49 34.59 14.76 4.61
N PRO A 50 33.53 14.18 4.01
CA PRO A 50 32.71 14.88 3.04
C PRO A 50 31.99 16.09 3.67
N LEU A 51 31.95 17.21 2.94
CA LEU A 51 31.31 18.46 3.41
C LEU A 51 29.84 18.25 3.81
N LYS A 52 29.13 17.37 3.12
CA LYS A 52 27.72 17.05 3.41
C LYS A 52 27.56 16.46 4.81
N VAL A 53 28.45 15.54 5.21
CA VAL A 53 28.43 14.94 6.55
C VAL A 53 28.77 15.98 7.60
N SER A 54 29.81 16.78 7.37
CA SER A 54 30.20 17.85 8.30
C SER A 54 29.07 18.85 8.56
N ARG A 55 28.28 19.20 7.53
CA ARG A 55 27.08 20.04 7.68
C ARG A 55 25.93 19.37 8.42
N LEU A 56 25.81 18.05 8.29
CA LEU A 56 24.74 17.27 8.91
C LEU A 56 25.01 17.08 10.41
N THR A 57 26.23 16.66 10.75
CA THR A 57 26.59 16.28 12.13
C THR A 57 27.23 17.42 12.92
N GLY A 58 27.69 18.48 12.24
CA GLY A 58 28.49 19.54 12.86
C GLY A 58 29.94 19.12 13.19
N ILE A 59 30.34 17.88 12.90
CA ILE A 59 31.71 17.41 13.10
C ILE A 59 32.60 18.01 12.00
N THR A 60 33.70 18.66 12.40
CA THR A 60 34.64 19.29 11.48
C THR A 60 35.92 18.47 11.34
N PRO A 61 36.65 18.55 10.19
CA PRO A 61 37.94 17.89 10.04
C PRO A 61 38.94 18.25 11.14
N GLU A 62 38.89 19.48 11.65
CA GLU A 62 39.74 19.98 12.73
C GLU A 62 39.46 19.24 14.05
N MET A 63 38.20 18.93 14.36
CA MET A 63 37.82 18.14 15.54
C MET A 63 38.34 16.70 15.47
N LEU A 64 38.49 16.15 14.25
CA LEU A 64 38.93 14.77 14.03
C LEU A 64 40.46 14.61 13.94
N ALA A 65 41.21 15.70 13.77
CA ALA A 65 42.65 15.65 13.53
C ALA A 65 43.44 14.98 14.69
N ASP A 66 43.04 15.32 15.93
CA ASP A 66 43.64 14.83 17.17
C ASP A 66 42.89 13.64 17.78
N ALA A 67 41.82 13.18 17.12
CA ALA A 67 41.04 12.03 17.59
C ALA A 67 41.83 10.70 17.41
N PRO A 68 41.63 9.72 18.30
CA PRO A 68 42.20 8.39 18.15
C PRO A 68 41.63 7.67 16.91
N ARG A 69 42.35 6.70 16.36
CA ARG A 69 41.81 5.79 15.35
C ARG A 69 40.87 4.78 16.02
N PHE A 70 39.93 4.23 15.23
CA PHE A 70 38.97 3.25 15.75
C PHE A 70 39.64 2.06 16.46
N SER A 71 40.76 1.56 15.93
CA SER A 71 41.51 0.45 16.51
C SER A 71 42.04 0.72 17.93
N GLU A 72 42.25 2.00 18.28
CA GLU A 72 42.75 2.41 19.58
C GLU A 72 41.61 2.43 20.62
N ILE A 73 40.38 2.72 20.21
CA ILE A 73 39.21 2.83 21.10
C ILE A 73 38.39 1.54 21.18
N ALA A 74 38.51 0.65 20.20
CA ALA A 74 37.73 -0.58 20.10
C ALA A 74 37.79 -1.47 21.36
N PRO A 75 38.94 -1.65 22.05
CA PRO A 75 39.00 -2.42 23.29
C PRO A 75 38.18 -1.81 24.44
N ASP A 76 38.16 -0.49 24.54
CA ASP A 76 37.44 0.22 25.59
C ASP A 76 35.94 0.24 25.32
N LEU A 77 35.54 0.45 24.07
CA LEU A 77 34.15 0.29 23.64
C LEU A 77 33.65 -1.13 23.89
N ALA A 78 34.42 -2.17 23.54
CA ALA A 78 34.05 -3.56 23.81
C ALA A 78 33.86 -3.83 25.32
N ARG A 79 34.73 -3.26 26.17
CA ARG A 79 34.62 -3.36 27.63
C ARG A 79 33.38 -2.63 28.17
N PHE A 80 32.99 -1.52 27.52
CA PHE A 80 31.79 -0.77 27.85
C PHE A 80 30.51 -1.57 27.50
N LEU A 81 30.42 -2.10 26.28
CA LEU A 81 29.25 -2.84 25.78
C LEU A 81 29.05 -4.19 26.50
N LYS A 82 30.14 -4.91 26.79
CA LYS A 82 30.12 -6.28 27.34
C LYS A 82 29.18 -7.19 26.53
N SER A 83 28.36 -8.00 27.21
CA SER A 83 27.31 -8.85 26.64
C SER A 83 25.90 -8.28 26.88
N TYR A 84 25.79 -6.99 27.20
CA TYR A 84 24.48 -6.35 27.40
C TYR A 84 23.77 -6.19 26.06
N PRO A 85 22.44 -6.38 26.00
CA PRO A 85 21.68 -6.13 24.77
C PRO A 85 21.86 -4.70 24.29
N LEU A 86 21.95 -4.57 22.97
CA LEU A 86 22.09 -3.28 22.31
C LEU A 86 20.72 -2.73 21.93
N VAL A 87 20.62 -1.41 21.94
CA VAL A 87 19.43 -0.65 21.52
C VAL A 87 19.90 0.43 20.56
N GLY A 88 19.18 0.68 19.49
CA GLY A 88 19.49 1.77 18.57
C GLY A 88 18.32 2.07 17.65
N HIS A 89 18.47 3.07 16.78
CA HIS A 89 17.46 3.42 15.80
C HIS A 89 17.97 3.06 14.40
N SER A 90 17.35 2.10 13.72
CA SER A 90 17.93 1.45 12.53
C SER A 90 19.28 0.77 12.83
N VAL A 91 19.39 0.16 14.01
CA VAL A 91 20.66 -0.26 14.65
C VAL A 91 21.50 -1.24 13.83
N ASP A 92 20.91 -1.95 12.87
CA ASP A 92 21.66 -2.82 11.95
C ASP A 92 22.74 -2.04 11.18
N PHE A 93 22.51 -0.77 10.86
CA PHE A 93 23.51 0.10 10.24
C PHE A 93 24.74 0.26 11.14
N ASP A 94 24.56 0.71 12.39
CA ASP A 94 25.63 0.91 13.36
C ASP A 94 26.44 -0.37 13.59
N LEU A 95 25.74 -1.49 13.73
CA LEU A 95 26.36 -2.79 13.95
C LEU A 95 27.20 -3.22 12.74
N ARG A 96 26.75 -2.99 11.51
CA ARG A 96 27.52 -3.31 10.31
C ARG A 96 28.76 -2.43 10.20
N MET A 97 28.67 -1.14 10.55
CA MET A 97 29.83 -0.25 10.61
C MET A 97 30.87 -0.75 11.62
N LEU A 98 30.44 -1.10 12.84
CA LEU A 98 31.32 -1.63 13.88
C LEU A 98 31.93 -2.99 13.48
N GLN A 99 31.15 -3.87 12.83
CA GLN A 99 31.61 -5.15 12.30
C GLN A 99 32.65 -4.99 11.20
N ALA A 100 32.49 -4.01 10.30
CA ALA A 100 33.48 -3.69 9.27
C ALA A 100 34.83 -3.28 9.88
N HIS A 101 34.82 -2.72 11.09
CA HIS A 101 36.01 -2.46 11.89
C HIS A 101 36.42 -3.63 12.82
N SER A 102 36.05 -4.86 12.45
CA SER A 102 36.41 -6.11 13.14
C SER A 102 35.84 -6.27 14.55
N MET A 103 34.81 -5.51 14.93
CA MET A 103 34.15 -5.66 16.21
C MET A 103 33.02 -6.70 16.12
N ARG A 104 33.14 -7.82 16.84
CA ARG A 104 32.09 -8.85 16.89
C ARG A 104 31.14 -8.57 18.05
N LEU A 105 29.85 -8.42 17.73
CA LEU A 105 28.79 -8.08 18.67
C LEU A 105 27.72 -9.19 18.65
N PRO A 106 27.93 -10.32 19.34
CA PRO A 106 27.01 -11.47 19.31
C PRO A 106 25.76 -11.29 20.19
N GLN A 107 25.71 -10.25 21.03
CA GLN A 107 24.55 -9.95 21.86
C GLN A 107 23.33 -9.55 21.00
N PRO A 108 22.10 -9.72 21.51
CA PRO A 108 20.90 -9.26 20.81
C PRO A 108 20.91 -7.73 20.67
N ALA A 109 20.33 -7.26 19.58
CA ALA A 109 20.09 -5.84 19.32
C ALA A 109 18.60 -5.60 19.09
N PHE A 110 18.09 -4.54 19.69
CA PHE A 110 16.69 -4.14 19.62
C PHE A 110 16.58 -2.82 18.87
N ASP A 111 15.91 -2.86 17.72
CA ASP A 111 15.72 -1.70 16.87
C ASP A 111 14.46 -0.92 17.28
N THR A 112 14.66 0.32 17.69
CA THR A 112 13.58 1.23 18.05
C THR A 112 12.75 1.68 16.85
N PHE A 113 13.33 1.71 15.65
CA PHE A 113 12.58 1.95 14.41
C PHE A 113 11.57 0.82 14.20
N GLU A 114 12.02 -0.44 14.25
CA GLU A 114 11.15 -1.59 14.07
C GLU A 114 10.07 -1.65 15.16
N LEU A 115 10.44 -1.46 16.44
CA LEU A 115 9.49 -1.40 17.56
C LEU A 115 8.45 -0.29 17.38
N ALA A 116 8.87 0.90 16.93
CA ALA A 116 7.95 2.01 16.69
C ALA A 116 6.96 1.68 15.57
N THR A 117 7.39 1.07 14.46
CA THR A 117 6.49 0.65 13.38
C THR A 117 5.45 -0.40 13.81
N LEU A 118 5.71 -1.13 14.90
CA LEU A 118 4.79 -2.10 15.47
C LEU A 118 3.85 -1.48 16.51
N LEU A 119 4.38 -0.64 17.41
CA LEU A 119 3.69 -0.18 18.62
C LEU A 119 3.13 1.24 18.52
N MET A 120 3.49 1.96 17.46
CA MET A 120 2.99 3.30 17.11
C MET A 120 2.59 3.36 15.63
N PRO A 121 1.69 2.47 15.14
CA PRO A 121 1.37 2.38 13.71
C PRO A 121 0.88 3.71 13.11
N GLN A 122 0.22 4.56 13.90
CA GLN A 122 -0.30 5.86 13.49
C GLN A 122 0.69 7.03 13.68
N ALA A 123 1.98 6.76 13.91
CA ALA A 123 2.99 7.81 14.00
C ALA A 123 3.13 8.54 12.65
N PRO A 124 3.28 9.88 12.64
CA PRO A 124 3.33 10.66 11.39
C PRO A 124 4.60 10.39 10.56
N ALA A 125 5.69 10.02 11.23
CA ALA A 125 6.93 9.56 10.63
C ALA A 125 7.73 8.76 11.67
N TYR A 126 8.61 7.88 11.18
CA TYR A 126 9.38 6.96 12.02
C TYR A 126 10.86 7.32 12.15
N ARG A 127 11.31 8.42 11.54
CA ARG A 127 12.66 8.97 11.79
C ARG A 127 12.78 9.35 13.26
N LEU A 128 13.95 9.13 13.86
CA LEU A 128 14.18 9.36 15.29
C LEU A 128 13.65 10.72 15.78
N GLY A 129 14.01 11.82 15.09
CA GLY A 129 13.54 13.17 15.43
C GLY A 129 12.02 13.39 15.33
N ALA A 130 11.31 12.62 14.53
CA ALA A 130 9.85 12.67 14.48
C ALA A 130 9.21 11.87 15.62
N LEU A 131 9.81 10.73 15.99
CA LEU A 131 9.37 9.93 17.12
C LEU A 131 9.60 10.66 18.45
N THR A 132 10.74 11.32 18.61
CA THR A 132 11.02 12.14 19.80
C THR A 132 10.02 13.28 19.93
N ALA A 133 9.75 14.00 18.85
CA ALA A 133 8.71 15.04 18.84
C ALA A 133 7.30 14.49 19.17
N ALA A 134 6.94 13.31 18.63
CA ALA A 134 5.65 12.69 18.91
C ALA A 134 5.51 12.16 20.34
N LEU A 135 6.63 11.89 21.02
CA LEU A 135 6.71 11.40 22.40
C LEU A 135 7.08 12.49 23.41
N ASP A 136 7.19 13.75 22.99
CA ASP A 136 7.62 14.87 23.81
C ASP A 136 8.99 14.64 24.48
N ILE A 137 9.93 14.10 23.70
CA ILE A 137 11.31 13.83 24.09
C ILE A 137 12.22 14.94 23.57
N GLU A 138 13.02 15.54 24.44
CA GLU A 138 14.04 16.54 24.11
C GLU A 138 15.14 15.93 23.23
N HIS A 139 15.45 16.58 22.10
CA HIS A 139 16.40 16.09 21.09
C HIS A 139 17.14 17.27 20.42
N ASP A 140 17.95 17.97 21.21
CA ASP A 140 18.52 19.28 20.85
C ASP A 140 19.67 19.24 19.83
N GLU A 141 20.45 18.15 19.80
CA GLU A 141 21.58 17.96 18.87
C GLU A 141 21.35 16.73 17.98
N ALA A 142 20.34 16.77 17.10
CA ALA A 142 20.12 15.68 16.14
C ALA A 142 21.37 15.48 15.26
N HIS A 143 21.69 14.21 14.93
CA HIS A 143 22.90 13.83 14.17
C HIS A 143 24.22 14.04 14.92
N ARG A 144 24.15 13.90 16.23
CA ARG A 144 25.31 13.69 17.11
C ARG A 144 25.12 12.37 17.80
N ALA A 145 26.14 11.50 17.74
CA ALA A 145 25.97 10.11 18.18
C ALA A 145 25.45 9.99 19.62
N LEU A 146 25.95 10.83 20.55
CA LEU A 146 25.51 10.75 21.94
C LEU A 146 24.04 11.19 22.12
N SER A 147 23.65 12.26 21.45
CA SER A 147 22.28 12.78 21.47
C SER A 147 21.31 11.75 20.90
N ASP A 148 21.66 11.13 19.76
CA ASP A 148 20.85 10.13 19.09
C ASP A 148 20.77 8.81 19.90
N ALA A 149 21.86 8.38 20.54
CA ALA A 149 21.83 7.25 21.48
C ALA A 149 20.95 7.51 22.72
N HIS A 150 20.96 8.73 23.26
CA HIS A 150 20.08 9.14 24.36
C HIS A 150 18.61 9.16 23.93
N ALA A 151 18.31 9.71 22.76
CA ALA A 151 16.98 9.74 22.18
C ALA A 151 16.46 8.31 21.91
N ALA A 152 17.27 7.45 21.29
CA ALA A 152 16.92 6.05 21.03
C ALA A 152 16.63 5.29 22.33
N ARG A 153 17.41 5.50 23.39
CA ARG A 153 17.10 4.96 24.73
C ARG A 153 15.71 5.38 25.21
N GLN A 154 15.38 6.67 25.14
CA GLN A 154 14.09 7.16 25.62
C GLN A 154 12.93 6.62 24.77
N VAL A 155 13.07 6.57 23.45
CA VAL A 155 12.10 5.93 22.56
C VAL A 155 11.92 4.45 22.94
N PHE A 156 13.00 3.71 23.17
CA PHE A 156 12.96 2.31 23.59
C PHE A 156 12.18 2.11 24.90
N LEU A 157 12.38 2.97 25.90
CA LEU A 157 11.63 2.89 27.16
C LEU A 157 10.13 3.09 26.95
N HIS A 158 9.73 4.05 26.11
CA HIS A 158 8.34 4.23 25.73
C HIS A 158 7.77 3.01 24.98
N MET A 159 8.59 2.33 24.16
CA MET A 159 8.18 1.10 23.48
C MET A 159 7.96 -0.04 24.49
N LEU A 160 8.85 -0.19 25.48
CA LEU A 160 8.67 -1.17 26.56
C LEU A 160 7.37 -0.92 27.33
N GLU A 161 7.07 0.33 27.70
CA GLU A 161 5.81 0.68 28.36
C GLU A 161 4.57 0.29 27.54
N ARG A 162 4.64 0.43 26.21
CA ARG A 162 3.56 0.01 25.31
C ARG A 162 3.41 -1.51 25.28
N ILE A 163 4.51 -2.27 25.23
CA ILE A 163 4.45 -3.74 25.33
C ILE A 163 3.89 -4.16 26.71
N GLU A 164 4.25 -3.44 27.78
CA GLU A 164 3.71 -3.68 29.13
C GLU A 164 2.21 -3.41 29.23
N ARG A 165 1.59 -2.66 28.30
CA ARG A 165 0.14 -2.46 28.26
C ARG A 165 -0.62 -3.58 27.54
N LEU A 166 0.05 -4.40 26.73
CA LEU A 166 -0.57 -5.53 26.02
C LEU A 166 -1.08 -6.60 26.99
N SER A 167 -2.25 -7.15 26.74
CA SER A 167 -2.82 -8.25 27.50
C SER A 167 -1.97 -9.53 27.39
N LEU A 168 -2.13 -10.46 28.33
CA LEU A 168 -1.45 -11.77 28.26
C LEU A 168 -1.79 -12.52 26.96
N SER A 169 -3.05 -12.45 26.51
CA SER A 169 -3.47 -13.08 25.26
C SER A 169 -2.78 -12.48 24.03
N GLU A 170 -2.59 -11.16 23.99
CA GLU A 170 -1.87 -10.51 22.90
C GLU A 170 -0.40 -10.91 22.89
N LEU A 171 0.24 -10.95 24.06
CA LEU A 171 1.63 -11.39 24.20
C LEU A 171 1.80 -12.86 23.79
N ASP A 172 0.91 -13.75 24.21
CA ASP A 172 0.89 -15.17 23.84
C ASP A 172 0.77 -15.35 22.32
N ASP A 173 -0.12 -14.58 21.69
CA ASP A 173 -0.32 -14.58 20.25
C ASP A 173 0.94 -14.12 19.49
N ILE A 174 1.57 -13.03 19.94
CA ILE A 174 2.81 -12.51 19.34
C ILE A 174 3.93 -13.54 19.44
N ILE A 175 4.10 -14.15 20.63
CA ILE A 175 5.12 -15.18 20.86
C ILE A 175 4.86 -16.39 19.97
N ARG A 176 3.60 -16.88 19.88
CA ARG A 176 3.23 -18.00 19.00
C ARG A 176 3.58 -17.73 17.54
N LEU A 177 3.20 -16.58 17.00
CA LEU A 177 3.45 -16.23 15.59
C LEU A 177 4.95 -16.13 15.28
N THR A 178 5.76 -15.76 16.27
CA THR A 178 7.20 -15.48 16.08
C THR A 178 8.10 -16.65 16.47
N GLN A 179 7.56 -17.77 16.96
CA GLN A 179 8.34 -18.93 17.39
C GLN A 179 9.21 -19.53 16.28
N ARG A 180 8.73 -19.51 15.02
CA ARG A 180 9.38 -20.18 13.89
C ARG A 180 10.35 -19.30 13.11
N ILE A 181 10.49 -18.04 13.49
CA ILE A 181 11.35 -17.07 12.81
C ILE A 181 12.45 -16.57 13.75
N GLN A 182 13.59 -16.18 13.18
CA GLN A 182 14.62 -15.48 13.93
C GLN A 182 14.24 -14.01 14.04
N TRP A 183 13.78 -13.62 15.23
CA TRP A 183 13.31 -12.26 15.50
C TRP A 183 13.74 -11.82 16.90
N PRO A 184 14.82 -11.04 17.04
CA PRO A 184 15.38 -10.66 18.33
C PRO A 184 14.38 -9.98 19.27
N LEU A 185 13.48 -9.14 18.73
CA LEU A 185 12.48 -8.42 19.50
C LEU A 185 11.55 -9.35 20.31
N ARG A 186 11.38 -10.61 19.89
CA ARG A 186 10.58 -11.62 20.62
C ARG A 186 10.99 -11.73 22.09
N GLU A 187 12.28 -11.59 22.38
CA GLU A 187 12.83 -11.67 23.73
C GLU A 187 12.18 -10.64 24.68
N LEU A 188 11.87 -9.44 24.19
CA LEU A 188 11.22 -8.38 24.96
C LEU A 188 9.79 -8.77 25.34
N PHE A 189 9.02 -9.31 24.37
CA PHE A 189 7.65 -9.76 24.59
C PHE A 189 7.61 -10.94 25.57
N GLU A 190 8.51 -11.91 25.43
CA GLU A 190 8.64 -13.04 26.36
C GLU A 190 9.02 -12.59 27.78
N GLU A 191 9.92 -11.61 27.92
CA GLU A 191 10.31 -11.07 29.22
C GLU A 191 9.12 -10.42 29.94
N ILE A 192 8.32 -9.62 29.23
CA ILE A 192 7.13 -8.96 29.77
C ILE A 192 6.03 -9.98 30.09
N GLN A 193 5.79 -10.94 29.21
CA GLN A 193 4.81 -12.02 29.42
C GLN A 193 5.15 -12.82 30.68
N ARG A 194 6.42 -13.20 30.88
CA ARG A 194 6.88 -13.89 32.11
C ARG A 194 6.68 -13.03 33.35
N SER A 195 6.97 -11.73 33.26
CA SER A 195 6.78 -10.78 34.36
C SER A 195 5.31 -10.65 34.74
N LYS A 196 4.42 -10.46 33.76
CA LYS A 196 2.96 -10.39 33.96
C LYS A 196 2.38 -11.68 34.52
N ALA A 197 2.75 -12.83 33.95
CA ALA A 197 2.24 -14.12 34.41
C ALA A 197 2.55 -14.34 35.90
N ARG A 198 3.75 -13.96 36.38
CA ARG A 198 4.12 -14.04 37.81
C ARG A 198 3.24 -13.17 38.71
N LEU A 199 2.79 -12.01 38.24
CA LEU A 199 1.93 -11.08 38.98
C LEU A 199 0.46 -11.56 39.03
N VAL A 200 -0.05 -12.17 37.96
CA VAL A 200 -1.43 -12.72 37.91
C VAL A 200 -1.64 -13.90 38.87
N PHE A 201 -0.58 -14.64 39.22
CA PHE A 201 -0.65 -15.66 40.28
C PHE A 201 -0.76 -15.08 41.71
N VAL A 202 -0.64 -13.75 41.88
CA VAL A 202 -0.71 -13.05 43.18
C VAL A 202 -2.02 -12.27 43.35
N GLU A 203 -2.67 -11.84 42.26
CA GLU A 203 -3.97 -11.15 42.30
C GLU A 203 -4.90 -11.68 41.21
N ALA A 204 -6.00 -12.33 41.62
CA ALA A 204 -7.07 -12.72 40.72
C ALA A 204 -8.00 -11.51 40.47
N ALA A 205 -7.89 -10.87 39.31
CA ALA A 205 -8.94 -9.95 38.85
C ALA A 205 -9.05 -9.86 37.31
N ALA A 206 -10.31 -9.87 36.90
CA ALA A 206 -10.94 -9.84 35.59
C ALA A 206 -10.20 -9.15 34.44
N VAL A 207 -10.20 -9.85 33.29
CA VAL A 207 -9.97 -9.27 31.96
C VAL A 207 -11.19 -8.42 31.59
N GLN A 208 -10.99 -7.11 31.43
CA GLN A 208 -11.95 -6.24 30.75
C GLN A 208 -11.71 -6.36 29.24
N GLU A 209 -12.74 -6.80 28.52
CA GLU A 209 -12.81 -6.61 27.07
C GLU A 209 -12.75 -5.11 26.77
N THR A 210 -11.74 -4.70 26.01
CA THR A 210 -11.67 -3.36 25.44
C THR A 210 -12.85 -3.19 24.51
N ALA A 211 -13.81 -2.37 24.93
CA ALA A 211 -14.99 -2.04 24.16
C ALA A 211 -14.59 -1.42 22.81
N ARG A 212 -15.07 -2.02 21.71
CA ARG A 212 -15.07 -1.38 20.40
C ARG A 212 -15.87 -0.07 20.48
N PRO A 213 -15.37 1.07 19.98
CA PRO A 213 -16.14 2.31 20.01
C PRO A 213 -17.25 2.32 18.94
N ALA A 214 -18.33 3.01 19.33
CA ALA A 214 -19.47 3.55 18.60
C ALA A 214 -20.28 2.64 17.66
N LYS A 215 -21.58 2.56 17.95
CA LYS A 215 -22.63 2.02 17.08
C LYS A 215 -22.51 2.64 15.68
N ASP A 216 -22.49 1.79 14.65
CA ASP A 216 -22.65 2.23 13.26
C ASP A 216 -23.91 3.10 13.17
N GLU A 217 -23.70 4.40 13.00
CA GLU A 217 -24.78 5.31 12.69
C GLU A 217 -25.36 4.88 11.34
N LYS A 218 -26.68 4.82 11.23
CA LYS A 218 -27.34 4.34 10.02
C LYS A 218 -27.15 5.38 8.91
N LEU A 219 -26.06 5.26 8.15
CA LEU A 219 -25.81 6.08 6.97
C LEU A 219 -26.93 5.84 5.94
N VAL A 220 -27.56 6.92 5.50
CA VAL A 220 -28.59 6.89 4.46
C VAL A 220 -27.93 7.32 3.15
N PRO A 221 -28.11 6.55 2.05
CA PRO A 221 -27.59 6.96 0.76
C PRO A 221 -28.07 8.36 0.36
N LEU A 222 -27.17 9.14 -0.24
CA LEU A 222 -27.45 10.48 -0.72
C LEU A 222 -28.60 10.45 -1.74
N LYS A 223 -29.54 11.38 -1.61
CA LYS A 223 -30.66 11.55 -2.53
C LYS A 223 -30.70 12.99 -3.03
N PRO A 224 -31.08 13.22 -4.31
CA PRO A 224 -31.30 14.56 -4.83
C PRO A 224 -32.30 15.33 -3.95
N THR A 225 -32.02 16.61 -3.72
CA THR A 225 -32.92 17.52 -2.98
C THR A 225 -34.14 17.91 -3.80
N GLY A 226 -34.05 17.77 -5.13
CA GLY A 226 -35.04 18.28 -6.09
C GLY A 226 -34.84 19.75 -6.47
N ASP A 227 -33.78 20.40 -5.98
CA ASP A 227 -33.47 21.78 -6.35
C ASP A 227 -32.78 21.83 -7.72
N GLU A 228 -33.44 22.43 -8.70
CA GLU A 228 -32.93 22.57 -10.07
C GLU A 228 -32.40 23.98 -10.40
N ARG A 229 -32.34 24.88 -9.43
CA ARG A 229 -31.86 26.25 -9.66
C ARG A 229 -30.38 26.24 -10.04
N PRO A 230 -29.93 27.15 -10.94
CA PRO A 230 -28.49 27.30 -11.18
C PRO A 230 -27.79 27.74 -9.89
N LEU A 231 -26.56 27.28 -9.71
CA LEU A 231 -25.65 27.75 -8.68
C LEU A 231 -25.42 29.25 -8.88
N ASP A 232 -25.54 30.01 -7.80
CA ASP A 232 -25.35 31.46 -7.79
C ASP A 232 -23.86 31.80 -7.94
N ILE A 233 -23.49 32.31 -9.12
CA ILE A 233 -22.12 32.68 -9.47
C ILE A 233 -21.59 33.82 -8.57
N ASP A 234 -22.45 34.78 -8.21
CA ASP A 234 -22.04 35.89 -7.34
C ASP A 234 -21.80 35.40 -5.90
N ALA A 235 -22.56 34.40 -5.44
CA ALA A 235 -22.29 33.74 -4.17
C ALA A 235 -20.94 32.99 -4.18
N VAL A 236 -20.62 32.30 -5.28
CA VAL A 236 -19.30 31.65 -5.46
C VAL A 236 -18.19 32.70 -5.43
N ARG A 237 -18.31 33.80 -6.17
CA ARG A 237 -17.31 34.88 -6.17
C ARG A 237 -17.17 35.53 -4.79
N GLY A 238 -18.29 35.78 -4.11
CA GLY A 238 -18.34 36.32 -2.76
C GLY A 238 -17.68 35.42 -1.72
N PHE A 239 -17.62 34.10 -1.96
CA PHE A 239 -16.92 33.15 -1.09
C PHE A 239 -15.42 33.49 -0.98
N PHE A 240 -14.79 33.88 -2.08
CA PHE A 240 -13.36 34.19 -2.21
C PHE A 240 -13.03 35.66 -1.96
N ALA A 241 -14.02 36.52 -1.68
CA ALA A 241 -13.75 37.92 -1.37
C ALA A 241 -12.88 38.05 -0.10
N PRO A 242 -12.05 39.11 0.04
CA PRO A 242 -11.22 39.32 1.23
C PRO A 242 -12.04 39.40 2.52
N ASP A 243 -13.26 39.93 2.43
CA ASP A 243 -14.26 39.98 3.51
C ASP A 243 -15.27 38.82 3.46
N GLY A 244 -15.11 37.88 2.53
CA GLY A 244 -15.91 36.67 2.37
C GLY A 244 -15.51 35.54 3.33
N PRO A 245 -16.23 34.41 3.31
CA PRO A 245 -15.93 33.22 4.10
C PRO A 245 -14.46 32.79 4.08
N LEU A 246 -13.85 32.70 2.89
CA LEU A 246 -12.46 32.27 2.76
C LEU A 246 -11.48 33.29 3.34
N GLY A 247 -11.69 34.58 3.04
CA GLY A 247 -10.82 35.66 3.53
C GLY A 247 -10.86 35.82 5.05
N ARG A 248 -12.01 35.59 5.68
CA ARG A 248 -12.14 35.61 7.16
C ARG A 248 -11.50 34.41 7.85
N ALA A 249 -11.34 33.29 7.14
CA ALA A 249 -10.83 32.05 7.69
C ALA A 249 -9.30 32.03 7.80
N PHE A 250 -8.58 32.72 6.91
CA PHE A 250 -7.12 32.68 6.85
C PHE A 250 -6.49 34.06 7.09
N PRO A 251 -5.74 34.25 8.18
CA PRO A 251 -4.97 35.48 8.40
C PRO A 251 -3.97 35.70 7.25
N GLY A 252 -3.99 36.89 6.64
CA GLY A 252 -3.12 37.21 5.50
C GLY A 252 -3.60 36.63 4.17
N TYR A 253 -4.87 36.22 4.05
CA TYR A 253 -5.46 35.86 2.78
C TYR A 253 -5.37 37.00 1.77
N GLU A 254 -4.89 36.68 0.57
CA GLU A 254 -4.89 37.56 -0.58
C GLU A 254 -5.74 36.92 -1.68
N GLN A 255 -6.72 37.68 -2.17
CA GLN A 255 -7.58 37.23 -3.25
C GLN A 255 -6.78 37.16 -4.55
N ARG A 256 -6.86 36.01 -5.23
CA ARG A 256 -6.21 35.79 -6.53
C ARG A 256 -7.28 35.78 -7.61
N GLU A 257 -7.22 36.71 -8.57
CA GLU A 257 -8.22 36.82 -9.64
C GLU A 257 -8.37 35.51 -10.45
N GLN A 258 -7.24 34.83 -10.74
CA GLN A 258 -7.23 33.56 -11.46
C GLN A 258 -7.99 32.45 -10.69
N GLN A 259 -7.89 32.43 -9.36
CA GLN A 259 -8.61 31.47 -8.51
C GLN A 259 -10.13 31.68 -8.61
N VAL A 260 -10.55 32.95 -8.58
CA VAL A 260 -11.96 33.33 -8.67
C VAL A 260 -12.52 33.05 -10.07
N ALA A 261 -11.76 33.36 -11.12
CA ALA A 261 -12.14 33.08 -12.50
C ALA A 261 -12.32 31.57 -12.73
N MET A 262 -11.40 30.76 -12.22
CA MET A 262 -11.54 29.30 -12.26
C MET A 262 -12.78 28.83 -11.50
N ALA A 263 -13.03 29.33 -10.29
CA ALA A 263 -14.21 28.93 -9.51
C ALA A 263 -15.53 29.30 -10.19
N GLN A 264 -15.58 30.46 -10.85
CA GLN A 264 -16.72 30.86 -11.66
C GLN A 264 -16.92 29.93 -12.86
N ALA A 265 -15.86 29.64 -13.63
CA ALA A 265 -15.95 28.73 -14.77
C ALA A 265 -16.43 27.33 -14.36
N VAL A 266 -15.95 26.82 -13.22
CA VAL A 266 -16.41 25.54 -12.65
C VAL A 266 -17.90 25.59 -12.29
N ALA A 267 -18.36 26.67 -11.66
CA ALA A 267 -19.77 26.85 -11.34
C ALA A 267 -20.66 26.92 -12.60
N GLU A 268 -20.20 27.59 -13.66
CA GLU A 268 -20.87 27.65 -14.96
C GLU A 268 -20.93 26.27 -15.62
N ALA A 269 -19.84 25.49 -15.59
CA ALA A 269 -19.82 24.14 -16.13
C ALA A 269 -20.81 23.19 -15.44
N PHE A 270 -20.97 23.30 -14.11
CA PHE A 270 -22.01 22.57 -13.38
C PHE A 270 -23.43 23.01 -13.77
N ASN A 271 -23.64 24.31 -13.94
CA ASN A 271 -24.95 24.86 -14.33
C ASN A 271 -25.38 24.44 -15.73
N ASN A 272 -24.44 24.44 -16.67
CA ASN A 272 -24.70 24.17 -18.07
C ASN A 272 -24.57 22.69 -18.43
N GLN A 273 -24.08 21.84 -17.52
CA GLN A 273 -23.79 20.43 -17.77
C GLN A 273 -22.77 20.27 -18.92
N GLU A 274 -21.63 20.93 -18.76
CA GLU A 274 -20.56 20.97 -19.78
C GLU A 274 -19.26 20.32 -19.28
N ILE A 275 -18.37 20.04 -20.24
CA ILE A 275 -16.99 19.63 -19.97
C ILE A 275 -16.11 20.89 -20.00
N LEU A 276 -15.41 21.15 -18.90
CA LEU A 276 -14.51 22.27 -18.74
C LEU A 276 -13.08 21.77 -18.57
N MET A 277 -12.13 22.38 -19.27
CA MET A 277 -10.71 22.13 -19.13
C MET A 277 -10.01 23.41 -18.68
N VAL A 278 -9.26 23.36 -17.58
CA VAL A 278 -8.60 24.51 -16.95
C VAL A 278 -7.11 24.25 -16.78
N GLU A 279 -6.30 25.05 -17.46
CA GLU A 279 -4.86 25.14 -17.19
C GLU A 279 -4.61 26.22 -16.13
N ALA A 280 -4.08 25.83 -14.97
CA ALA A 280 -3.81 26.75 -13.87
C ALA A 280 -2.49 26.39 -13.18
N GLY A 281 -1.53 27.33 -13.18
CA GLY A 281 -0.19 27.12 -12.63
C GLY A 281 -0.18 26.66 -11.17
N THR A 282 0.94 26.10 -10.73
CA THR A 282 1.11 25.69 -9.32
C THR A 282 0.98 26.89 -8.38
N GLY A 283 0.37 26.69 -7.20
CA GLY A 283 0.18 27.75 -6.22
C GLY A 283 -0.94 28.76 -6.51
N THR A 284 -1.67 28.62 -7.62
CA THR A 284 -2.84 29.49 -7.97
C THR A 284 -4.07 29.24 -7.10
N GLY A 285 -4.08 28.16 -6.30
CA GLY A 285 -5.19 27.79 -5.43
C GLY A 285 -6.26 26.93 -6.11
N LYS A 286 -5.88 26.15 -7.14
CA LYS A 286 -6.72 25.20 -7.90
C LYS A 286 -7.67 24.37 -7.04
N GLY A 287 -7.15 23.76 -5.98
CA GLY A 287 -7.92 22.89 -5.07
C GLY A 287 -9.19 23.56 -4.56
N LEU A 288 -9.07 24.73 -3.94
CA LEU A 288 -10.23 25.48 -3.46
C LEU A 288 -11.11 26.01 -4.60
N ALA A 289 -10.52 26.38 -5.74
CA ALA A 289 -11.26 26.92 -6.88
C ALA A 289 -12.27 25.92 -7.45
N TYR A 290 -11.95 24.62 -7.50
CA TYR A 290 -12.93 23.61 -7.90
C TYR A 290 -13.76 23.08 -6.71
N LEU A 291 -13.18 22.99 -5.49
CA LEU A 291 -13.89 22.43 -4.33
C LEU A 291 -15.07 23.28 -3.87
N VAL A 292 -14.93 24.61 -3.84
CA VAL A 292 -15.99 25.52 -3.37
C VAL A 292 -17.27 25.40 -4.21
N PRO A 293 -17.23 25.62 -5.54
CA PRO A 293 -18.42 25.47 -6.37
C PRO A 293 -18.95 24.02 -6.36
N ALA A 294 -18.08 23.01 -6.31
CA ALA A 294 -18.50 21.61 -6.21
C ALA A 294 -19.27 21.31 -4.91
N ALA A 295 -18.77 21.79 -3.77
CA ALA A 295 -19.42 21.60 -2.47
C ALA A 295 -20.77 22.34 -2.41
N MET A 296 -20.84 23.58 -2.91
CA MET A 296 -22.08 24.35 -2.96
C MET A 296 -23.11 23.69 -3.89
N PHE A 297 -22.68 23.25 -5.07
CA PHE A 297 -23.53 22.53 -6.02
C PHE A 297 -24.06 21.23 -5.41
N ALA A 298 -23.16 20.39 -4.87
CA ALA A 298 -23.53 19.10 -4.31
C ALA A 298 -24.50 19.24 -3.14
N ALA A 299 -24.26 20.19 -2.23
CA ALA A 299 -25.14 20.51 -1.11
C ALA A 299 -26.52 21.02 -1.57
N GLN A 300 -26.54 21.92 -2.56
CA GLN A 300 -27.79 22.48 -3.09
C GLN A 300 -28.65 21.41 -3.76
N ARG A 301 -28.04 20.59 -4.63
CA ARG A 301 -28.72 19.62 -5.49
C ARG A 301 -28.95 18.26 -4.82
N GLY A 302 -28.21 17.94 -3.76
CA GLY A 302 -28.14 16.58 -3.22
C GLY A 302 -27.58 15.58 -4.23
N GLN A 303 -26.76 16.05 -5.16
CA GLN A 303 -26.12 15.25 -6.21
C GLN A 303 -24.65 15.05 -5.88
N ARG A 304 -24.13 13.87 -6.22
CA ARG A 304 -22.74 13.51 -5.93
C ARG A 304 -21.79 14.12 -6.95
N VAL A 305 -20.69 14.68 -6.45
CA VAL A 305 -19.54 15.07 -7.25
C VAL A 305 -18.36 14.16 -6.89
N VAL A 306 -17.82 13.45 -7.87
CA VAL A 306 -16.60 12.64 -7.71
C VAL A 306 -15.39 13.51 -8.04
N ILE A 307 -14.36 13.44 -7.20
CA ILE A 307 -13.09 14.13 -7.41
C ILE A 307 -12.00 13.08 -7.52
N SER A 308 -11.35 13.04 -8.68
CA SER A 308 -10.31 12.09 -9.02
C SER A 308 -8.96 12.80 -9.00
N THR A 309 -8.00 12.31 -8.21
CA THR A 309 -6.63 12.84 -8.14
C THR A 309 -5.62 11.84 -8.70
N ASN A 310 -4.46 12.31 -9.18
CA ASN A 310 -3.45 11.40 -9.72
C ASN A 310 -2.94 10.33 -8.71
N THR A 311 -2.56 10.73 -7.50
CA THR A 311 -1.95 9.82 -6.51
C THR A 311 -2.76 9.71 -5.22
N ILE A 312 -2.60 8.60 -4.49
CA ILE A 312 -3.21 8.41 -3.16
C ILE A 312 -2.75 9.49 -2.17
N ASN A 313 -1.51 9.98 -2.28
CA ASN A 313 -1.02 11.04 -1.40
C ASN A 313 -1.75 12.38 -1.64
N LEU A 314 -2.02 12.73 -2.91
CA LEU A 314 -2.84 13.91 -3.25
C LEU A 314 -4.29 13.71 -2.80
N GLN A 315 -4.81 12.49 -2.97
CA GLN A 315 -6.13 12.09 -2.49
C GLN A 315 -6.27 12.32 -0.97
N ASP A 316 -5.30 11.83 -0.20
CA ASP A 316 -5.25 11.95 1.26
C ASP A 316 -5.05 13.41 1.69
N GLN A 317 -4.23 14.19 0.99
CA GLN A 317 -4.10 15.62 1.25
C GLN A 317 -5.44 16.34 1.06
N LEU A 318 -6.13 16.09 -0.06
CA LEU A 318 -7.42 16.71 -0.35
C LEU A 318 -8.45 16.35 0.73
N PHE A 319 -8.51 15.08 1.13
CA PHE A 319 -9.52 14.56 2.04
C PHE A 319 -9.25 14.86 3.52
N PHE A 320 -8.01 14.76 4.01
CA PHE A 320 -7.69 14.96 5.43
C PHE A 320 -7.36 16.41 5.79
N LYS A 321 -7.08 17.26 4.79
CA LYS A 321 -6.71 18.67 5.02
C LYS A 321 -7.67 19.65 4.34
N ASP A 322 -7.78 19.60 3.02
CA ASP A 322 -8.42 20.67 2.26
C ASP A 322 -9.96 20.66 2.41
N ILE A 323 -10.59 19.48 2.30
CA ILE A 323 -12.03 19.31 2.50
C ILE A 323 -12.47 19.63 3.95
N PRO A 324 -11.81 19.14 5.01
CA PRO A 324 -12.16 19.49 6.39
C PRO A 324 -12.02 20.99 6.66
N ALA A 325 -11.01 21.64 6.09
CA ALA A 325 -10.88 23.09 6.16
C ALA A 325 -12.08 23.78 5.49
N LEU A 326 -12.49 23.35 4.29
CA LEU A 326 -13.67 23.88 3.61
C LEU A 326 -14.97 23.65 4.40
N GLN A 327 -15.16 22.46 4.98
CA GLN A 327 -16.32 22.14 5.82
C GLN A 327 -16.44 23.10 7.01
N ARG A 328 -15.33 23.38 7.72
CA ARG A 328 -15.30 24.35 8.82
C ARG A 328 -15.68 25.75 8.35
N ILE A 329 -15.11 26.20 7.22
CA ILE A 329 -15.40 27.53 6.65
C ILE A 329 -16.88 27.66 6.30
N MET A 330 -17.46 26.65 5.65
CA MET A 330 -18.88 26.65 5.27
C MET A 330 -19.83 26.51 6.47
N ALA A 331 -19.38 25.91 7.58
CA ALA A 331 -20.09 25.91 8.86
C ALA A 331 -19.99 27.27 9.61
N GLY A 332 -19.21 28.22 9.09
CA GLY A 332 -18.95 29.52 9.70
C GLY A 332 -17.91 29.47 10.84
N GLU A 333 -17.07 28.44 10.85
CA GLU A 333 -15.99 28.23 11.81
C GLU A 333 -14.63 28.65 11.23
N ARG A 334 -13.67 28.99 12.11
CA ARG A 334 -12.28 29.15 11.68
C ARG A 334 -11.57 27.78 11.66
N PRO A 335 -10.79 27.45 10.63
CA PRO A 335 -10.11 26.15 10.54
C PRO A 335 -9.13 25.86 11.68
N ASP A 336 -8.56 26.90 12.30
CA ASP A 336 -7.55 26.85 13.37
C ASP A 336 -8.16 26.90 14.79
N ALA A 337 -9.48 26.98 14.92
CA ALA A 337 -10.19 27.04 16.20
C ALA A 337 -10.87 25.71 16.56
N PRO A 338 -11.17 25.45 17.86
CA PRO A 338 -11.98 24.30 18.27
C PRO A 338 -13.37 24.34 17.64
N ALA A 339 -13.86 23.18 17.16
CA ALA A 339 -15.17 23.08 16.52
C ALA A 339 -16.29 23.54 17.47
N ASN A 340 -17.27 24.29 16.95
CA ASN A 340 -18.40 24.79 17.72
C ASN A 340 -19.65 23.88 17.60
N GLY A 341 -19.55 22.81 16.81
CA GLY A 341 -20.58 21.78 16.67
C GLY A 341 -21.60 22.06 15.56
N ARG A 342 -21.37 23.06 14.69
CA ARG A 342 -22.21 23.28 13.51
C ARG A 342 -21.89 22.26 12.43
N GLU A 343 -22.92 21.63 11.88
CA GLU A 343 -22.76 20.70 10.78
C GLU A 343 -22.47 21.45 9.47
N PRO A 344 -21.49 21.00 8.67
CA PRO A 344 -21.23 21.57 7.36
C PRO A 344 -22.39 21.25 6.40
N PRO A 345 -22.62 22.08 5.37
CA PRO A 345 -23.71 21.86 4.41
C PRO A 345 -23.49 20.65 3.48
N PHE A 346 -22.32 20.02 3.54
CA PHE A 346 -21.98 18.85 2.73
C PHE A 346 -21.13 17.83 3.50
N THR A 347 -21.18 16.59 3.04
CA THR A 347 -20.41 15.45 3.54
C THR A 347 -19.43 14.97 2.49
N ALA A 348 -18.30 14.41 2.90
CA ALA A 348 -17.30 13.85 2.01
C ALA A 348 -16.91 12.44 2.43
N ALA A 349 -16.50 11.62 1.47
CA ALA A 349 -15.93 10.29 1.71
C ALA A 349 -14.69 10.05 0.86
N LEU A 350 -13.76 9.28 1.42
CA LEU A 350 -12.56 8.79 0.75
C LEU A 350 -12.77 7.35 0.30
N LEU A 351 -12.53 7.06 -0.96
CA LEU A 351 -12.66 5.71 -1.50
C LEU A 351 -11.40 5.31 -2.28
N LYS A 352 -10.78 4.20 -1.87
CA LYS A 352 -9.58 3.64 -2.48
C LYS A 352 -9.90 2.30 -3.14
N GLY A 353 -8.97 1.78 -3.96
CA GLY A 353 -9.11 0.43 -4.51
C GLY A 353 -9.14 -0.63 -3.41
N ARG A 354 -9.85 -1.74 -3.63
CA ARG A 354 -10.04 -2.83 -2.65
C ARG A 354 -8.75 -3.31 -1.98
N GLY A 355 -7.64 -3.34 -2.73
CA GLY A 355 -6.33 -3.72 -2.21
C GLY A 355 -5.76 -2.79 -1.13
N ASN A 356 -6.35 -1.63 -0.90
CA ASN A 356 -5.94 -0.72 0.19
C ASN A 356 -6.66 -1.01 1.51
N TYR A 357 -7.69 -1.86 1.53
CA TYR A 357 -8.43 -2.16 2.75
C TYR A 357 -8.07 -3.54 3.31
N LEU A 358 -7.90 -3.62 4.63
CA LEU A 358 -7.75 -4.91 5.31
C LEU A 358 -9.02 -5.77 5.16
N CYS A 359 -8.85 -7.04 4.79
CA CYS A 359 -9.90 -8.03 4.85
C CYS A 359 -9.76 -8.88 6.13
N LEU A 360 -10.68 -8.71 7.08
CA LEU A 360 -10.65 -9.40 8.37
C LEU A 360 -10.66 -10.93 8.24
N LYS A 361 -11.42 -11.47 7.28
CA LYS A 361 -11.44 -12.92 7.01
C LYS A 361 -10.05 -13.40 6.57
N ARG A 362 -9.48 -12.78 5.54
CA ARG A 362 -8.17 -13.18 5.00
C ARG A 362 -7.04 -12.98 6.01
N TYR A 363 -7.10 -11.93 6.82
CA TYR A 363 -6.21 -11.74 7.95
C TYR A 363 -6.29 -12.91 8.94
N LYS A 364 -7.50 -13.33 9.36
CA LYS A 364 -7.69 -14.48 10.25
C LYS A 364 -7.22 -15.80 9.63
N ASP A 365 -7.48 -15.99 8.34
CA ASP A 365 -7.06 -17.19 7.60
C ASP A 365 -5.54 -17.28 7.51
N LEU A 366 -4.88 -16.16 7.15
CA LEU A 366 -3.42 -16.09 7.07
C LEU A 366 -2.77 -16.32 8.44
N ARG A 367 -3.34 -15.82 9.53
CA ARG A 367 -2.85 -16.11 10.90
C ARG A 367 -2.90 -17.59 11.28
N ARG A 368 -3.77 -18.38 10.65
CA ARG A 368 -3.88 -19.83 10.87
C ARG A 368 -2.95 -20.63 9.97
N ASP A 369 -2.33 -20.00 8.96
CA ASP A 369 -1.38 -20.66 8.08
C ASP A 369 -0.15 -21.09 8.90
N GLY A 370 0.15 -22.38 8.86
CA GLY A 370 1.32 -22.93 9.54
C GLY A 370 2.65 -22.62 8.84
N ARG A 371 2.62 -22.05 7.62
CA ARG A 371 3.77 -21.89 6.73
C ARG A 371 4.14 -20.43 6.47
N LEU A 372 4.05 -19.59 7.49
CA LEU A 372 4.35 -18.16 7.36
C LEU A 372 5.85 -17.89 7.17
N LEU A 373 6.16 -17.03 6.21
CA LEU A 373 7.50 -16.44 6.04
C LEU A 373 7.74 -15.34 7.09
N ALA A 374 9.02 -14.97 7.30
CA ALA A 374 9.38 -13.96 8.30
C ALA A 374 8.69 -12.61 8.06
N ASP A 375 8.64 -12.15 6.80
CA ASP A 375 8.02 -10.87 6.46
C ASP A 375 6.48 -10.91 6.59
N GLU A 376 5.86 -12.08 6.38
CA GLU A 376 4.43 -12.28 6.62
C GLU A 376 4.09 -12.24 8.11
N VAL A 377 4.93 -12.85 8.95
CA VAL A 377 4.78 -12.75 10.41
C VAL A 377 4.88 -11.28 10.84
N ARG A 378 5.87 -10.52 10.35
CA ARG A 378 6.00 -9.09 10.70
C ARG A 378 4.80 -8.27 10.26
N ALA A 379 4.30 -8.47 9.03
CA ALA A 379 3.09 -7.82 8.55
C ALA A 379 1.85 -8.17 9.41
N LEU A 380 1.67 -9.45 9.80
CA LEU A 380 0.59 -9.87 10.67
C LEU A 380 0.66 -9.23 12.07
N LEU A 381 1.86 -9.06 12.62
CA LEU A 381 2.05 -8.39 13.91
C LEU A 381 1.71 -6.90 13.84
N LYS A 382 2.15 -6.21 12.78
CA LYS A 382 1.78 -4.81 12.53
C LYS A 382 0.27 -4.65 12.43
N VAL A 383 -0.40 -5.52 11.67
CA VAL A 383 -1.86 -5.52 11.58
C VAL A 383 -2.52 -5.86 12.93
N GLN A 384 -1.99 -6.82 13.69
CA GLN A 384 -2.55 -7.19 15.00
C GLN A 384 -2.56 -6.01 15.97
N LEU A 385 -1.46 -5.26 16.05
CA LEU A 385 -1.32 -4.12 16.97
C LEU A 385 -2.04 -2.87 16.47
N TRP A 386 -2.22 -2.74 15.15
CA TRP A 386 -2.94 -1.64 14.52
C TRP A 386 -4.46 -1.81 14.52
N LEU A 387 -4.97 -3.04 14.35
CA LEU A 387 -6.39 -3.32 14.18
C LEU A 387 -7.29 -2.73 15.28
N PRO A 388 -6.92 -2.72 16.57
CA PRO A 388 -7.72 -2.07 17.62
C PRO A 388 -7.77 -0.54 17.53
N THR A 389 -6.85 0.08 16.80
CA THR A 389 -6.66 1.53 16.71
C THR A 389 -7.26 2.16 15.44
N THR A 390 -7.46 1.36 14.40
CA THR A 390 -7.99 1.85 13.12
C THR A 390 -9.51 1.83 13.07
N SER A 391 -10.08 2.84 12.40
CA SER A 391 -11.50 2.88 12.04
C SER A 391 -11.72 2.67 10.53
N THR A 392 -10.69 2.85 9.72
CA THR A 392 -10.77 2.81 8.26
C THR A 392 -10.26 1.51 7.67
N GLY A 393 -9.34 0.82 8.36
CA GLY A 393 -8.65 -0.36 7.86
C GLY A 393 -7.80 -0.09 6.62
N ASP A 394 -7.36 1.16 6.41
CA ASP A 394 -6.56 1.59 5.27
C ASP A 394 -5.07 1.23 5.43
N ARG A 395 -4.49 0.60 4.40
CA ARG A 395 -3.06 0.27 4.28
C ARG A 395 -2.17 1.49 4.54
N ALA A 396 -2.60 2.69 4.12
CA ALA A 396 -1.82 3.91 4.27
C ALA A 396 -1.53 4.27 5.73
N GLU A 397 -2.31 3.73 6.68
CA GLU A 397 -2.05 3.89 8.12
C GLU A 397 -0.89 3.01 8.64
N LEU A 398 -0.32 2.13 7.81
CA LEU A 398 0.76 1.22 8.17
C LEU A 398 2.04 1.52 7.39
N MET A 399 3.17 1.52 8.11
CA MET A 399 4.49 1.50 7.47
C MET A 399 4.93 0.06 7.19
N LEU A 400 4.73 -0.39 5.94
CA LEU A 400 5.17 -1.69 5.46
C LEU A 400 6.38 -1.52 4.52
N SER A 401 7.43 -2.29 4.76
CA SER A 401 8.51 -2.49 3.80
C SER A 401 8.00 -3.14 2.51
N GLU A 402 8.83 -3.21 1.46
CA GLU A 402 8.45 -3.84 0.19
C GLU A 402 8.04 -5.31 0.37
N ARG A 403 8.79 -6.08 1.17
CA ARG A 403 8.49 -7.50 1.41
C ARG A 403 7.23 -7.69 2.27
N GLU A 404 7.02 -6.84 3.27
CA GLU A 404 5.79 -6.82 4.06
C GLU A 404 4.58 -6.36 3.22
N SER A 405 4.79 -5.51 2.21
CA SER A 405 3.74 -5.08 1.28
C SER A 405 3.25 -6.22 0.39
N ALA A 406 4.12 -7.17 0.03
CA ALA A 406 3.69 -8.39 -0.67
C ALA A 406 2.73 -9.23 0.21
N ALA A 407 3.04 -9.35 1.51
CA ALA A 407 2.17 -10.03 2.47
C ALA A 407 0.80 -9.34 2.62
N TRP A 408 0.75 -8.01 2.49
CA TRP A 408 -0.52 -7.25 2.50
C TRP A 408 -1.49 -7.72 1.42
N GLY A 409 -0.99 -8.07 0.23
CA GLY A 409 -1.82 -8.62 -0.86
C GLY A 409 -2.62 -9.87 -0.45
N ARG A 410 -2.08 -10.69 0.46
CA ARG A 410 -2.72 -11.90 1.00
C ARG A 410 -3.79 -11.62 2.05
N MET A 411 -3.80 -10.43 2.66
CA MET A 411 -4.73 -10.04 3.73
C MET A 411 -5.67 -8.88 3.36
N SER A 412 -5.46 -8.22 2.21
CA SER A 412 -6.29 -7.12 1.73
C SER A 412 -7.62 -7.58 1.12
N ALA A 413 -8.51 -6.65 0.77
CA ALA A 413 -9.77 -6.97 0.08
C ALA A 413 -9.63 -7.13 -1.45
N ALA A 414 -8.40 -7.12 -2.01
CA ALA A 414 -8.13 -7.16 -3.46
C ALA A 414 -8.63 -8.42 -4.21
N PHE A 415 -9.08 -9.46 -3.50
CA PHE A 415 -9.44 -10.72 -4.13
C PHE A 415 -10.82 -10.68 -4.78
N GLU A 416 -10.93 -11.20 -6.00
CA GLU A 416 -12.16 -11.21 -6.81
C GLU A 416 -13.26 -12.11 -6.24
N ALA A 417 -12.93 -13.12 -5.41
CA ALA A 417 -13.92 -14.00 -4.78
C ALA A 417 -14.39 -13.52 -3.41
N CYS A 418 -14.74 -12.23 -3.28
CA CYS A 418 -15.32 -11.70 -2.05
C CYS A 418 -16.81 -12.07 -1.96
N PRO A 419 -17.28 -12.82 -0.93
CA PRO A 419 -18.69 -13.23 -0.81
C PRO A 419 -19.65 -12.08 -0.43
N GLY A 420 -19.13 -10.85 -0.35
CA GLY A 420 -19.92 -9.66 -0.07
C GLY A 420 -20.78 -9.82 1.19
N PRO A 421 -22.11 -9.58 1.12
CA PRO A 421 -23.02 -9.67 2.27
C PRO A 421 -23.04 -11.02 3.00
N LYS A 422 -22.66 -12.13 2.35
CA LYS A 422 -22.60 -13.46 2.99
C LYS A 422 -21.32 -13.71 3.78
N CYS A 423 -20.36 -12.76 3.76
CA CYS A 423 -19.14 -12.85 4.57
C CYS A 423 -19.45 -12.81 6.07
N ALA A 424 -18.87 -13.72 6.86
CA ALA A 424 -18.99 -13.72 8.32
C ALA A 424 -18.48 -12.42 8.98
N ASP A 425 -17.56 -11.71 8.31
CA ASP A 425 -16.97 -10.44 8.75
C ASP A 425 -17.56 -9.21 8.05
N PHE A 426 -18.68 -9.35 7.32
CA PHE A 426 -19.25 -8.27 6.48
C PHE A 426 -19.54 -6.98 7.27
N ASN A 427 -20.13 -7.10 8.46
CA ASN A 427 -20.52 -5.94 9.27
C ASN A 427 -19.30 -5.12 9.75
N ASP A 428 -18.16 -5.78 9.94
CA ASP A 428 -16.91 -5.13 10.33
C ASP A 428 -15.99 -4.86 9.11
N CYS A 429 -16.46 -5.09 7.88
CA CYS A 429 -15.64 -4.96 6.69
C CYS A 429 -15.35 -3.49 6.35
N PHE A 430 -14.09 -3.11 6.47
CA PHE A 430 -13.58 -1.78 6.19
C PHE A 430 -13.92 -1.25 4.79
N PHE A 431 -13.74 -2.08 3.75
CA PHE A 431 -14.10 -1.70 2.38
C PHE A 431 -15.58 -1.37 2.23
N PHE A 432 -16.48 -2.21 2.77
CA PHE A 432 -17.92 -1.95 2.68
C PHE A 432 -18.37 -0.77 3.54
N LYS A 433 -17.69 -0.50 4.66
CA LYS A 433 -17.90 0.73 5.44
C LYS A 433 -17.53 1.98 4.64
N ALA A 434 -16.36 1.98 3.98
CA ALA A 434 -15.94 3.07 3.10
C ALA A 434 -16.91 3.26 1.91
N ARG A 435 -17.39 2.16 1.30
CA ARG A 435 -18.40 2.21 0.22
C ARG A 435 -19.72 2.82 0.70
N LYS A 436 -20.23 2.40 1.87
CA LYS A 436 -21.45 2.99 2.46
C LYS A 436 -21.29 4.49 2.77
N GLN A 437 -20.11 4.89 3.24
CA GLN A 437 -19.78 6.32 3.43
C GLN A 437 -19.81 7.07 2.10
N ALA A 438 -19.22 6.51 1.04
CA ALA A 438 -19.29 7.10 -0.31
C ALA A 438 -20.72 7.20 -0.85
N GLU A 439 -21.56 6.18 -0.62
CA GLU A 439 -22.98 6.18 -0.99
C GLU A 439 -23.78 7.27 -0.27
N ALA A 440 -23.37 7.70 0.93
CA ALA A 440 -23.99 8.77 1.71
C ALA A 440 -23.34 10.16 1.51
N ALA A 441 -22.20 10.24 0.83
CA ALA A 441 -21.43 11.46 0.70
C ALA A 441 -21.79 12.30 -0.53
N HIS A 442 -21.75 13.63 -0.36
CA HIS A 442 -21.88 14.63 -1.43
C HIS A 442 -20.64 14.68 -2.31
N LEU A 443 -19.45 14.71 -1.69
CA LEU A 443 -18.17 14.65 -2.38
C LEU A 443 -17.52 13.28 -2.16
N VAL A 444 -17.08 12.62 -3.23
CA VAL A 444 -16.34 11.35 -3.12
C VAL A 444 -14.98 11.53 -3.76
N VAL A 445 -13.92 11.36 -2.96
CA VAL A 445 -12.54 11.51 -3.42
C VAL A 445 -11.96 10.13 -3.76
N VAL A 446 -11.51 9.97 -5.00
CA VAL A 446 -10.88 8.76 -5.56
C VAL A 446 -9.55 9.11 -6.22
N ASN A 447 -8.75 8.11 -6.59
CA ASN A 447 -7.63 8.32 -7.50
C ASN A 447 -8.00 7.97 -8.95
N HIS A 448 -7.21 8.44 -9.92
CA HIS A 448 -7.42 8.17 -11.34
C HIS A 448 -7.47 6.68 -11.65
N ALA A 449 -6.56 5.89 -11.05
CA ALA A 449 -6.49 4.45 -11.26
C ALA A 449 -7.81 3.74 -10.87
N LEU A 450 -8.37 4.05 -9.70
CA LEU A 450 -9.66 3.50 -9.25
C LEU A 450 -10.80 3.94 -10.14
N MET A 451 -10.84 5.23 -10.50
CA MET A 451 -11.87 5.78 -11.38
C MET A 451 -11.87 5.04 -12.73
N LEU A 452 -10.70 4.83 -13.33
CA LEU A 452 -10.55 4.15 -14.61
C LEU A 452 -10.82 2.64 -14.50
N ALA A 453 -10.37 1.99 -13.43
CA ALA A 453 -10.67 0.57 -13.19
C ALA A 453 -12.17 0.29 -13.02
N ASP A 454 -12.90 1.22 -12.40
CA ASP A 454 -14.36 1.15 -12.23
C ASP A 454 -15.09 1.21 -13.59
N LEU A 455 -14.54 1.91 -14.59
CA LEU A 455 -15.08 1.97 -15.95
C LEU A 455 -14.95 0.64 -16.73
N VAL A 456 -13.86 -0.11 -16.51
CA VAL A 456 -13.58 -1.34 -17.29
C VAL A 456 -14.44 -2.50 -16.84
N VAL A 457 -14.57 -2.66 -15.52
CA VAL A 457 -15.08 -3.91 -14.92
C VAL A 457 -16.54 -3.77 -14.48
N GLU A 458 -17.16 -2.58 -14.65
CA GLU A 458 -18.49 -2.24 -14.11
C GLU A 458 -18.68 -2.76 -12.67
N THR A 459 -17.64 -2.61 -11.83
CA THR A 459 -17.58 -3.26 -10.51
C THR A 459 -18.42 -2.56 -9.44
N ASP A 460 -19.16 -1.52 -9.82
CA ASP A 460 -19.95 -0.64 -8.96
C ASP A 460 -19.19 -0.27 -7.67
N VAL A 461 -17.86 -0.05 -7.77
CA VAL A 461 -17.05 0.31 -6.59
C VAL A 461 -17.35 1.75 -6.23
N ILE A 462 -17.33 2.64 -7.22
CA ILE A 462 -17.69 4.04 -7.04
C ILE A 462 -19.22 4.16 -7.16
N PRO A 463 -19.92 4.74 -6.17
CA PRO A 463 -21.36 4.97 -6.27
C PRO A 463 -21.69 5.85 -7.48
N ARG A 464 -22.79 5.55 -8.19
CA ARG A 464 -23.21 6.30 -9.39
C ARG A 464 -23.11 7.82 -9.19
N TYR A 465 -22.56 8.48 -10.20
CA TYR A 465 -22.28 9.90 -10.22
C TYR A 465 -22.35 10.45 -11.66
N ASP A 466 -22.90 11.65 -11.79
CA ASP A 466 -23.05 12.36 -13.06
C ASP A 466 -22.07 13.55 -13.19
N HIS A 467 -21.41 13.93 -12.08
CA HIS A 467 -20.52 15.08 -12.01
C HIS A 467 -19.12 14.67 -11.57
N LEU A 468 -18.11 15.05 -12.34
CA LEU A 468 -16.72 14.62 -12.17
C LEU A 468 -15.75 15.80 -12.17
N ILE A 469 -14.74 15.75 -11.30
CA ILE A 469 -13.56 16.61 -11.33
C ILE A 469 -12.33 15.71 -11.44
N ILE A 470 -11.42 16.04 -12.36
CA ILE A 470 -10.15 15.36 -12.57
C ILE A 470 -9.03 16.38 -12.28
N ASP A 471 -8.35 16.19 -11.16
CA ASP A 471 -7.21 17.02 -10.74
C ASP A 471 -5.89 16.40 -11.19
N GLU A 472 -4.95 17.23 -11.63
CA GLU A 472 -3.73 16.85 -12.35
C GLU A 472 -3.99 15.95 -13.57
N ALA A 473 -5.00 16.35 -14.36
CA ALA A 473 -5.50 15.65 -15.53
C ALA A 473 -4.44 15.37 -16.63
N HIS A 474 -3.28 16.01 -16.59
CA HIS A 474 -2.16 15.69 -17.47
C HIS A 474 -1.64 14.25 -17.31
N ASN A 475 -1.91 13.60 -16.18
CA ASN A 475 -1.56 12.20 -15.95
C ASN A 475 -2.66 11.23 -16.41
N LEU A 476 -3.83 11.73 -16.84
CA LEU A 476 -4.99 10.88 -17.11
C LEU A 476 -4.73 9.89 -18.24
N GLU A 477 -4.06 10.32 -19.31
CA GLU A 477 -3.75 9.48 -20.47
C GLU A 477 -2.78 8.34 -20.09
N ASP A 478 -1.70 8.67 -19.38
CA ASP A 478 -0.72 7.68 -18.91
C ASP A 478 -1.37 6.68 -17.95
N VAL A 479 -2.15 7.16 -16.97
CA VAL A 479 -2.84 6.28 -16.02
C VAL A 479 -3.89 5.42 -16.72
N ALA A 480 -4.63 5.97 -17.69
CA ALA A 480 -5.57 5.21 -18.51
C ALA A 480 -4.87 4.12 -19.29
N THR A 481 -3.75 4.45 -19.94
CA THR A 481 -2.93 3.47 -20.67
C THR A 481 -2.48 2.35 -19.74
N ASP A 482 -1.97 2.67 -18.55
CA ASP A 482 -1.54 1.68 -17.56
C ASP A 482 -2.71 0.81 -17.04
N GLN A 483 -3.88 1.39 -16.76
CA GLN A 483 -5.05 0.64 -16.27
C GLN A 483 -5.66 -0.26 -17.34
N PHE A 484 -5.61 0.14 -18.60
CA PHE A 484 -6.07 -0.67 -19.73
C PHE A 484 -4.97 -1.59 -20.27
N SER A 485 -3.76 -1.56 -19.70
CA SER A 485 -2.66 -2.43 -20.08
C SER A 485 -2.79 -3.81 -19.45
N PHE A 486 -2.53 -4.83 -20.26
CA PHE A 486 -2.24 -6.17 -19.77
C PHE A 486 -0.75 -6.30 -19.46
N ASN A 487 -0.41 -6.78 -18.26
CA ASN A 487 0.96 -7.09 -17.85
C ASN A 487 1.01 -8.48 -17.23
N VAL A 488 2.02 -9.27 -17.61
CA VAL A 488 2.25 -10.59 -17.03
C VAL A 488 3.74 -10.91 -16.97
N ASP A 489 4.19 -11.42 -15.84
CA ASP A 489 5.54 -11.92 -15.64
C ASP A 489 5.55 -13.43 -15.34
N GLN A 490 6.75 -13.99 -15.22
CA GLN A 490 6.92 -15.41 -14.95
C GLN A 490 6.33 -15.79 -13.57
N GLU A 491 6.57 -14.96 -12.56
CA GLU A 491 6.14 -15.24 -11.19
C GLU A 491 4.61 -15.25 -11.07
N GLY A 492 3.93 -14.28 -11.68
CA GLY A 492 2.47 -14.19 -11.72
C GLY A 492 1.82 -15.40 -12.35
N LEU A 493 2.36 -15.91 -13.46
CA LEU A 493 1.88 -17.15 -14.09
C LEU A 493 2.09 -18.37 -13.20
N ILE A 494 3.26 -18.47 -12.57
CA ILE A 494 3.56 -19.58 -11.66
C ILE A 494 2.65 -19.53 -10.43
N ASN A 495 2.35 -18.34 -9.89
CA ASN A 495 1.42 -18.16 -8.79
C ASN A 495 -0.01 -18.53 -9.18
N PHE A 496 -0.48 -18.13 -10.37
CA PHE A 496 -1.76 -18.58 -10.92
C PHE A 496 -1.83 -20.13 -11.00
N LEU A 497 -0.77 -20.78 -11.47
CA LEU A 497 -0.69 -22.24 -11.52
C LEU A 497 -0.66 -22.86 -10.11
N ASN A 498 0.04 -22.25 -9.15
CA ASN A 498 0.05 -22.69 -7.75
C ASN A 498 -1.33 -22.60 -7.09
N ASP A 499 -2.11 -21.56 -7.40
CA ASP A 499 -3.47 -21.37 -6.90
C ASP A 499 -4.42 -22.47 -7.38
N LEU A 500 -4.15 -23.05 -8.55
CA LEU A 500 -4.82 -24.25 -9.05
C LEU A 500 -4.29 -25.49 -8.33
N HIS A 501 -2.98 -25.72 -8.41
CA HIS A 501 -2.33 -26.89 -7.84
C HIS A 501 -0.82 -26.69 -7.65
N GLN A 502 -0.30 -27.19 -6.54
CA GLN A 502 1.13 -27.26 -6.27
C GLN A 502 1.48 -28.61 -5.62
N GLU A 503 2.53 -29.25 -6.13
CA GLU A 503 3.23 -30.37 -5.49
C GLU A 503 4.66 -29.94 -5.14
N GLY A 504 4.93 -29.71 -3.84
CA GLY A 504 6.25 -29.29 -3.35
C GLY A 504 6.91 -30.32 -2.45
N GLY A 505 8.20 -30.56 -2.67
CA GLY A 505 9.04 -31.46 -1.86
C GLY A 505 9.00 -31.16 -0.36
N ALA A 506 8.88 -32.23 0.44
CA ALA A 506 8.44 -32.27 1.85
C ALA A 506 6.91 -32.32 2.10
N ASN A 507 6.17 -33.06 1.25
CA ASN A 507 4.76 -33.45 1.47
C ASN A 507 3.76 -32.29 1.56
N ILE A 508 3.87 -31.29 0.69
CA ILE A 508 2.91 -30.17 0.66
C ILE A 508 2.12 -30.25 -0.65
N VAL A 509 0.82 -30.56 -0.53
CA VAL A 509 -0.17 -30.57 -1.62
C VAL A 509 -1.16 -29.44 -1.33
N GLY A 510 -1.32 -28.49 -2.27
CA GLY A 510 -2.18 -27.31 -2.10
C GLY A 510 -2.92 -26.92 -3.39
N GLY A 511 -3.66 -25.81 -3.31
CA GLY A 511 -4.42 -25.24 -4.43
C GLY A 511 -5.87 -25.71 -4.50
N LEU A 512 -6.67 -25.03 -5.34
CA LEU A 512 -8.10 -25.29 -5.56
C LEU A 512 -8.38 -26.79 -5.77
N LEU A 513 -7.59 -27.45 -6.62
CA LEU A 513 -7.81 -28.85 -7.01
C LEU A 513 -7.57 -29.85 -5.87
N SER A 514 -6.82 -29.45 -4.84
CA SER A 514 -6.55 -30.27 -3.66
C SER A 514 -7.55 -29.99 -2.53
N GLU A 515 -8.07 -28.77 -2.48
CA GLU A 515 -9.05 -28.32 -1.50
C GLU A 515 -10.48 -28.69 -1.90
N LEU A 516 -10.73 -28.97 -3.18
CA LEU A 516 -12.07 -29.24 -3.72
C LEU A 516 -12.87 -30.27 -2.89
N PRO A 517 -12.33 -31.43 -2.46
CA PRO A 517 -13.09 -32.40 -1.66
C PRO A 517 -13.55 -31.87 -0.29
N VAL A 518 -12.88 -30.85 0.26
CA VAL A 518 -13.26 -30.23 1.53
C VAL A 518 -14.63 -29.56 1.43
N HIS A 519 -14.92 -28.94 0.28
CA HIS A 519 -16.17 -28.21 0.05
C HIS A 519 -17.41 -29.10 -0.03
N PHE A 520 -17.22 -30.37 -0.37
CA PHE A 520 -18.30 -31.36 -0.46
C PHE A 520 -18.57 -32.09 0.85
N ARG A 521 -17.74 -31.90 1.89
CA ARG A 521 -17.94 -32.56 3.19
C ARG A 521 -19.26 -32.12 3.82
N GLU A 522 -20.05 -33.09 4.26
CA GLU A 522 -21.33 -32.88 4.93
C GLU A 522 -22.34 -32.06 4.08
N SER A 523 -22.13 -32.01 2.77
CA SER A 523 -23.03 -31.37 1.80
C SER A 523 -24.16 -32.30 1.35
N GLY A 524 -25.20 -31.74 0.73
CA GLY A 524 -26.29 -32.46 0.08
C GLY A 524 -25.95 -32.99 -1.32
N ALA A 525 -24.71 -32.81 -1.80
CA ALA A 525 -24.29 -33.26 -3.13
C ALA A 525 -24.25 -34.79 -3.23
N SER A 526 -24.60 -35.35 -4.39
CA SER A 526 -24.56 -36.80 -4.59
C SER A 526 -23.13 -37.33 -4.69
N GLN A 527 -22.93 -38.63 -4.40
CA GLN A 527 -21.63 -39.28 -4.61
C GLN A 527 -21.15 -39.13 -6.07
N GLY A 528 -22.07 -39.20 -7.04
CA GLY A 528 -21.73 -39.01 -8.44
C GLY A 528 -21.22 -37.61 -8.78
N ASP A 529 -21.65 -36.58 -8.05
CA ASP A 529 -21.17 -35.21 -8.26
C ASP A 529 -19.79 -35.00 -7.63
N MET A 530 -19.56 -35.60 -6.46
CA MET A 530 -18.23 -35.66 -5.84
C MET A 530 -17.22 -36.41 -6.73
N ASP A 531 -17.63 -37.53 -7.32
CA ASP A 531 -16.78 -38.32 -8.22
C ASP A 531 -16.45 -37.54 -9.50
N LYS A 532 -17.42 -36.81 -10.08
CA LYS A 532 -17.18 -35.92 -11.23
C LYS A 532 -16.21 -34.78 -10.89
N ALA A 533 -16.42 -34.11 -9.75
CA ALA A 533 -15.56 -33.02 -9.31
C ALA A 533 -14.11 -33.51 -9.12
N THR A 534 -13.95 -34.68 -8.51
CA THR A 534 -12.65 -35.34 -8.31
C THR A 534 -12.02 -35.71 -9.65
N ALA A 535 -12.77 -36.31 -10.57
CA ALA A 535 -12.27 -36.68 -11.89
C ALA A 535 -11.80 -35.45 -12.71
N ILE A 536 -12.53 -34.33 -12.65
CA ILE A 536 -12.10 -33.07 -13.28
C ILE A 536 -10.80 -32.57 -12.65
N ALA A 537 -10.71 -32.58 -11.32
CA ALA A 537 -9.50 -32.17 -10.62
C ALA A 537 -8.29 -33.04 -10.97
N GLU A 538 -8.45 -34.36 -11.00
CA GLU A 538 -7.39 -35.30 -11.41
C GLU A 538 -6.96 -35.11 -12.86
N ALA A 539 -7.90 -34.83 -13.77
CA ALA A 539 -7.59 -34.54 -15.17
C ALA A 539 -6.83 -33.22 -15.36
N LEU A 540 -7.06 -32.23 -14.50
CA LEU A 540 -6.40 -30.93 -14.55
C LEU A 540 -4.97 -30.93 -13.99
N ARG A 541 -4.66 -31.77 -12.99
CA ARG A 541 -3.33 -31.79 -12.35
C ARG A 541 -2.17 -31.93 -13.34
N PRO A 542 -2.16 -32.88 -14.30
CA PRO A 542 -1.08 -32.98 -15.28
C PRO A 542 -0.98 -31.74 -16.19
N ALA A 543 -2.11 -31.09 -16.51
CA ALA A 543 -2.10 -29.89 -17.34
C ALA A 543 -1.46 -28.71 -16.61
N VAL A 544 -1.67 -28.57 -15.29
CA VAL A 544 -1.04 -27.53 -14.46
C VAL A 544 0.48 -27.72 -14.41
N GLU A 545 0.96 -28.95 -14.15
CA GLU A 545 2.39 -29.21 -14.09
C GLU A 545 3.09 -29.08 -15.45
N GLN A 546 2.42 -29.48 -16.54
CA GLN A 546 2.93 -29.25 -17.89
C GLN A 546 2.95 -27.76 -18.25
N ALA A 547 1.92 -26.99 -17.88
CA ALA A 547 1.92 -25.54 -18.04
C ALA A 547 3.09 -24.91 -17.28
N ARG A 548 3.41 -25.38 -16.08
CA ARG A 548 4.53 -24.86 -15.27
C ARG A 548 5.86 -25.00 -16.00
N SER A 549 6.15 -26.18 -16.55
CA SER A 549 7.35 -26.39 -17.38
C SER A 549 7.35 -25.49 -18.61
N ALA A 550 6.20 -25.39 -19.30
CA ALA A 550 6.08 -24.57 -20.50
C ALA A 550 6.24 -23.06 -20.22
N VAL A 551 5.84 -22.57 -19.05
CA VAL A 551 6.11 -21.19 -18.61
C VAL A 551 7.61 -20.95 -18.53
N TYR A 552 8.37 -21.82 -17.83
CA TYR A 552 9.82 -21.66 -17.72
C TYR A 552 10.50 -21.70 -19.10
N ASP A 553 10.12 -22.64 -19.96
CA ASP A 553 10.69 -22.75 -21.30
C ASP A 553 10.41 -21.50 -22.15
N CYS A 554 9.17 -21.00 -22.13
CA CYS A 554 8.77 -19.81 -22.87
C CYS A 554 9.50 -18.55 -22.38
N PHE A 555 9.53 -18.32 -21.06
CA PHE A 555 10.18 -17.15 -20.47
C PHE A 555 11.70 -17.19 -20.62
N ASN A 556 12.34 -18.35 -20.51
CA ASN A 556 13.77 -18.49 -20.76
C ASN A 556 14.14 -18.11 -22.21
N LEU A 557 13.34 -18.55 -23.19
CA LEU A 557 13.54 -18.20 -24.60
C LEU A 557 13.31 -16.71 -24.86
N LEU A 558 12.28 -16.13 -24.25
CA LEU A 558 11.99 -14.70 -24.35
C LEU A 558 13.13 -13.86 -23.73
N THR A 559 13.59 -14.20 -22.53
CA THR A 559 14.73 -13.53 -21.88
C THR A 559 15.99 -13.61 -22.75
N ALA A 560 16.31 -14.79 -23.28
CA ALA A 560 17.44 -14.96 -24.18
C ALA A 560 17.30 -14.18 -25.51
N PHE A 561 16.08 -13.94 -25.98
CA PHE A 561 15.81 -13.11 -27.14
C PHE A 561 15.97 -11.62 -26.82
N VAL A 562 15.35 -11.13 -25.74
CA VAL A 562 15.42 -9.72 -25.30
C VAL A 562 16.87 -9.31 -25.02
N LEU A 563 17.65 -10.14 -24.33
CA LEU A 563 19.06 -9.86 -24.04
C LEU A 563 19.94 -9.73 -25.29
N ARG A 564 19.51 -10.28 -26.43
CA ARG A 564 20.24 -10.17 -27.72
C ARG A 564 19.80 -8.97 -28.55
N GLU A 565 18.52 -8.67 -28.55
CA GLU A 565 17.91 -7.71 -29.50
C GLU A 565 17.58 -6.34 -28.89
N ALA A 566 17.49 -6.23 -27.56
CA ALA A 566 17.13 -4.97 -26.91
C ALA A 566 18.32 -4.00 -26.80
N GLU A 567 18.05 -2.71 -26.96
CA GLU A 567 19.02 -1.67 -26.60
C GLU A 567 19.23 -1.67 -25.08
N VAL A 568 20.49 -1.81 -24.66
CA VAL A 568 20.85 -1.88 -23.24
C VAL A 568 20.81 -0.49 -22.63
N THR A 569 19.88 -0.24 -21.70
CA THR A 569 19.94 0.93 -20.82
C THR A 569 20.61 0.58 -19.49
N ALA A 570 20.90 1.58 -18.66
CA ALA A 570 21.60 1.40 -17.38
C ALA A 570 20.78 0.62 -16.32
N TYR A 571 19.46 0.49 -16.49
CA TYR A 571 18.56 -0.10 -15.49
C TYR A 571 17.78 -1.30 -16.05
N ASP A 572 17.06 -1.13 -17.17
CA ASP A 572 16.22 -2.18 -17.78
C ASP A 572 16.51 -2.38 -19.28
N SER A 573 16.12 -3.53 -19.81
CA SER A 573 16.11 -3.77 -21.27
C SER A 573 14.66 -3.86 -21.75
N ARG A 574 14.22 -2.89 -22.57
CA ARG A 574 12.85 -2.84 -23.11
C ARG A 574 12.87 -3.07 -24.62
N LEU A 575 12.09 -4.03 -25.09
CA LEU A 575 11.98 -4.39 -26.50
C LEU A 575 10.52 -4.27 -26.98
N ARG A 576 10.25 -3.38 -27.93
CA ARG A 576 8.95 -3.30 -28.60
C ARG A 576 8.79 -4.48 -29.56
N ILE A 577 7.70 -5.22 -29.44
CA ILE A 577 7.41 -6.37 -30.30
C ILE A 577 6.61 -5.88 -31.51
N THR A 578 7.27 -5.83 -32.66
CA THR A 578 6.70 -5.39 -33.94
C THR A 578 6.53 -6.56 -34.91
N PRO A 579 5.78 -6.40 -36.01
CA PRO A 579 5.77 -7.39 -37.10
C PRO A 579 7.15 -7.69 -37.71
N ALA A 580 8.14 -6.81 -37.53
CA ALA A 580 9.52 -7.08 -37.95
C ALA A 580 10.21 -8.07 -36.99
N ILE A 581 10.06 -7.85 -35.67
CA ILE A 581 10.59 -8.75 -34.64
C ILE A 581 9.98 -10.16 -34.77
N ARG A 582 8.67 -10.26 -35.00
CA ARG A 582 7.98 -11.56 -35.14
C ARG A 582 8.44 -12.37 -36.37
N ARG A 583 8.97 -11.70 -37.40
CA ARG A 583 9.51 -12.35 -38.61
C ARG A 583 10.97 -12.79 -38.46
N HIS A 584 11.62 -12.50 -37.33
CA HIS A 584 13.01 -12.88 -37.09
C HIS A 584 13.13 -14.40 -36.93
N GLU A 585 14.19 -15.01 -37.49
CA GLU A 585 14.35 -16.47 -37.51
C GLU A 585 14.38 -17.09 -36.10
N SER A 586 15.01 -16.41 -35.15
CA SER A 586 15.06 -16.87 -33.75
C SER A 586 13.73 -16.72 -32.99
N TRP A 587 12.76 -15.97 -33.52
CA TRP A 587 11.43 -15.82 -32.91
C TRP A 587 10.56 -17.08 -33.07
N ALA A 588 10.79 -17.89 -34.10
CA ALA A 588 10.07 -19.15 -34.31
C ALA A 588 10.24 -20.17 -33.16
N ALA A 589 11.30 -20.05 -32.35
CA ALA A 589 11.45 -20.83 -31.13
C ALA A 589 10.52 -20.35 -30.01
N VAL A 590 10.35 -19.03 -29.88
CA VAL A 590 9.42 -18.40 -28.94
C VAL A 590 7.98 -18.77 -29.29
N GLU A 591 7.59 -18.68 -30.56
CA GLU A 591 6.24 -19.05 -31.02
C GLU A 591 5.89 -20.51 -30.69
N ARG A 592 6.81 -21.46 -30.95
CA ARG A 592 6.59 -22.88 -30.60
C ARG A 592 6.49 -23.11 -29.10
N ALA A 593 7.31 -22.43 -28.30
CA ALA A 593 7.22 -22.52 -26.84
C ALA A 593 5.89 -21.95 -26.32
N TRP A 594 5.43 -20.86 -26.93
CA TRP A 594 4.13 -20.27 -26.66
C TRP A 594 2.96 -21.19 -27.06
N GLU A 595 3.00 -21.81 -28.24
CA GLU A 595 1.97 -22.78 -28.67
C GLU A 595 1.80 -23.91 -27.64
N ASN A 596 2.92 -24.41 -27.11
CA ASN A 596 2.91 -25.41 -26.05
C ASN A 596 2.25 -24.89 -24.76
N LEU A 597 2.64 -23.69 -24.29
CA LEU A 597 2.03 -23.08 -23.10
C LEU A 597 0.52 -22.82 -23.31
N SER A 598 0.14 -22.26 -24.45
CA SER A 598 -1.23 -21.95 -24.84
C SER A 598 -2.12 -23.19 -24.88
N LEU A 599 -1.59 -24.33 -25.32
CA LEU A 599 -2.29 -25.63 -25.28
C LEU A 599 -2.66 -26.02 -23.84
N HIS A 600 -1.73 -25.88 -22.89
CA HIS A 600 -2.00 -26.22 -21.50
C HIS A 600 -2.93 -25.22 -20.81
N LEU A 601 -2.78 -23.91 -21.06
CA LEU A 601 -3.71 -22.89 -20.59
C LEU A 601 -5.14 -23.12 -21.10
N THR A 602 -5.28 -23.58 -22.36
CA THR A 602 -6.58 -23.95 -22.95
C THR A 602 -7.23 -25.10 -22.19
N LYS A 603 -6.48 -26.20 -21.95
CA LYS A 603 -6.97 -27.34 -21.17
C LYS A 603 -7.39 -26.95 -19.75
N ILE A 604 -6.61 -26.07 -19.11
CA ILE A 604 -6.93 -25.53 -17.78
C ILE A 604 -8.26 -24.75 -17.83
N GLY A 605 -8.41 -23.81 -18.77
CA GLY A 605 -9.64 -23.02 -18.92
C GLY A 605 -10.88 -23.88 -19.19
N GLU A 606 -10.76 -24.90 -20.04
CA GLU A 606 -11.84 -25.85 -20.34
C GLU A 606 -12.24 -26.68 -19.11
N GLY A 607 -11.27 -27.24 -18.38
CA GLY A 607 -11.55 -28.02 -17.17
C GLY A 607 -12.13 -27.17 -16.04
N LEU A 608 -11.68 -25.92 -15.88
CA LEU A 608 -12.31 -24.97 -14.94
C LEU A 608 -13.73 -24.62 -15.37
N GLY A 609 -14.01 -24.52 -16.67
CA GLY A 609 -15.37 -24.34 -17.20
C GLY A 609 -16.28 -25.54 -16.91
N GLN A 610 -15.77 -26.77 -16.98
CA GLN A 610 -16.51 -27.97 -16.58
C GLN A 610 -16.80 -27.97 -15.08
N LEU A 611 -15.84 -27.56 -14.26
CA LEU A 611 -16.01 -27.46 -12.82
C LEU A 611 -17.03 -26.37 -12.45
N GLU A 612 -16.98 -25.20 -13.09
CA GLU A 612 -17.95 -24.13 -12.93
C GLU A 612 -19.37 -24.61 -13.23
N ALA A 613 -19.57 -25.30 -14.37
CA ALA A 613 -20.87 -25.81 -14.76
C ALA A 613 -21.41 -26.87 -13.78
N LEU A 614 -20.52 -27.74 -13.25
CA LEU A 614 -20.88 -28.70 -12.21
C LEU A 614 -21.33 -28.00 -10.93
N LEU A 615 -20.56 -27.01 -10.46
CA LEU A 615 -20.88 -26.27 -9.24
C LEU A 615 -22.14 -25.42 -9.39
N ALA A 616 -22.37 -24.79 -10.54
CA ALA A 616 -23.62 -24.06 -10.81
C ALA A 616 -24.86 -24.97 -10.66
N GLY A 617 -24.75 -26.27 -10.96
CA GLY A 617 -25.81 -27.24 -10.74
C GLY A 617 -26.01 -27.70 -9.29
N LEU A 618 -25.19 -27.22 -8.34
CA LEU A 618 -25.15 -27.62 -6.93
C LEU A 618 -25.46 -26.47 -5.97
N GLU A 619 -26.13 -25.41 -6.43
CA GLU A 619 -26.48 -24.25 -5.60
C GLU A 619 -27.29 -24.64 -4.35
N ASP A 620 -28.24 -25.56 -4.49
CA ASP A 620 -29.11 -26.05 -3.39
C ASP A 620 -28.49 -27.20 -2.58
N ALA A 621 -27.25 -27.60 -2.88
CA ALA A 621 -26.61 -28.77 -2.25
C ALA A 621 -25.82 -28.42 -0.98
N ASP A 622 -25.93 -27.19 -0.45
CA ASP A 622 -25.29 -26.75 0.80
C ASP A 622 -23.78 -27.03 0.87
N LEU A 623 -23.05 -26.80 -0.24
CA LEU A 623 -21.59 -26.93 -0.25
C LEU A 623 -20.96 -25.92 0.72
N LEU A 624 -19.93 -26.36 1.45
CA LEU A 624 -19.17 -25.49 2.34
C LEU A 624 -18.53 -24.37 1.52
N GLU A 625 -18.80 -23.11 1.90
CA GLU A 625 -18.28 -21.93 1.22
C GLU A 625 -18.62 -21.85 -0.29
N TYR A 626 -19.77 -22.41 -0.71
CA TYR A 626 -20.20 -22.52 -2.12
C TYR A 626 -19.91 -21.28 -2.99
N GLU A 627 -20.34 -20.10 -2.57
CA GLU A 627 -20.16 -18.87 -3.36
C GLU A 627 -18.68 -18.52 -3.55
N MET A 628 -17.87 -18.67 -2.50
CA MET A 628 -16.44 -18.40 -2.58
C MET A 628 -15.74 -19.41 -3.50
N LEU A 629 -16.17 -20.67 -3.47
CA LEU A 629 -15.68 -21.69 -4.37
C LEU A 629 -16.03 -21.34 -5.83
N LEU A 630 -17.29 -21.04 -6.12
CA LEU A 630 -17.75 -20.73 -7.47
C LEU A 630 -17.04 -19.50 -8.04
N MET A 631 -16.98 -18.41 -7.28
CA MET A 631 -16.27 -17.20 -7.70
C MET A 631 -14.77 -17.45 -7.89
N ARG A 632 -14.12 -18.27 -7.05
CA ARG A 632 -12.71 -18.63 -7.21
C ARG A 632 -12.48 -19.41 -8.51
N VAL A 633 -13.35 -20.37 -8.84
CA VAL A 633 -13.29 -21.13 -10.10
C VAL A 633 -13.46 -20.18 -11.30
N GLN A 634 -14.44 -19.27 -11.23
CA GLN A 634 -14.69 -18.27 -12.27
C GLN A 634 -13.51 -17.32 -12.49
N ALA A 635 -12.92 -16.81 -11.40
CA ALA A 635 -11.74 -15.95 -11.45
C ALA A 635 -10.56 -16.68 -12.10
N LEU A 636 -10.23 -17.90 -11.65
CA LEU A 636 -9.15 -18.70 -12.22
C LEU A 636 -9.38 -19.04 -13.71
N LYS A 637 -10.62 -19.32 -14.10
CA LYS A 637 -11.00 -19.56 -15.50
C LYS A 637 -10.78 -18.31 -16.37
N ARG A 638 -11.19 -17.14 -15.87
CA ARG A 638 -10.98 -15.85 -16.52
C ARG A 638 -9.49 -15.57 -16.67
N THR A 639 -8.70 -15.70 -15.60
CA THR A 639 -7.24 -15.56 -15.63
C THR A 639 -6.59 -16.45 -16.67
N ALA A 640 -6.98 -17.74 -16.75
CA ALA A 640 -6.46 -18.66 -17.76
C ALA A 640 -6.74 -18.18 -19.19
N THR A 641 -7.95 -17.65 -19.42
CA THR A 641 -8.40 -17.19 -20.73
C THR A 641 -7.72 -15.89 -21.14
N ASP A 642 -7.72 -14.88 -20.26
CA ASP A 642 -7.20 -13.55 -20.53
C ASP A 642 -5.68 -13.58 -20.71
N THR A 643 -4.99 -14.35 -19.86
CA THR A 643 -3.56 -14.60 -20.01
C THR A 643 -3.25 -15.23 -21.36
N ARG A 644 -4.04 -16.25 -21.75
CA ARG A 644 -3.84 -16.94 -23.02
C ARG A 644 -4.01 -15.98 -24.20
N VAL A 645 -5.08 -15.20 -24.21
CA VAL A 645 -5.39 -14.27 -25.30
C VAL A 645 -4.32 -13.18 -25.40
N ASN A 646 -4.00 -12.51 -24.30
CA ASN A 646 -3.10 -11.36 -24.32
C ASN A 646 -1.64 -11.74 -24.62
N ILE A 647 -1.12 -12.83 -24.03
CA ILE A 647 0.23 -13.30 -24.41
C ILE A 647 0.24 -13.74 -25.88
N GLY A 648 -0.85 -14.35 -26.37
CA GLY A 648 -1.01 -14.69 -27.78
C GLY A 648 -0.88 -13.48 -28.70
N HIS A 649 -1.56 -12.37 -28.38
CA HIS A 649 -1.44 -11.11 -29.11
C HIS A 649 -0.02 -10.55 -29.10
N ILE A 650 0.68 -10.65 -27.97
CA ILE A 650 2.07 -10.19 -27.87
C ILE A 650 2.98 -11.03 -28.77
N ILE A 651 2.91 -12.36 -28.66
CA ILE A 651 3.86 -13.28 -29.30
C ILE A 651 3.57 -13.49 -30.78
N VAL A 652 2.35 -13.88 -31.12
CA VAL A 652 1.94 -14.25 -32.49
C VAL A 652 1.46 -13.04 -33.29
N GLY A 653 1.07 -11.96 -32.60
CA GLY A 653 0.41 -10.81 -33.20
C GLY A 653 -1.11 -10.90 -33.08
N GLY A 654 -1.76 -9.75 -33.22
CA GLY A 654 -3.20 -9.60 -33.02
C GLY A 654 -3.69 -8.28 -33.62
N GLU A 655 -4.62 -7.64 -32.92
CA GLU A 655 -5.27 -6.38 -33.33
C GLU A 655 -4.26 -5.24 -33.57
N GLU A 656 -4.45 -4.48 -34.66
CA GLU A 656 -3.60 -3.36 -35.03
C GLU A 656 -3.62 -2.19 -34.02
N GLN A 657 -4.53 -2.24 -33.04
CA GLN A 657 -4.75 -1.19 -32.04
C GLN A 657 -4.02 -1.43 -30.72
N LEU A 658 -3.20 -2.48 -30.59
CA LEU A 658 -2.39 -2.73 -29.39
C LEU A 658 -0.90 -2.51 -29.65
N VAL A 659 -0.23 -1.84 -28.71
CA VAL A 659 1.22 -1.75 -28.64
C VAL A 659 1.72 -2.79 -27.65
N THR A 660 2.61 -3.67 -28.11
CA THR A 660 3.15 -4.76 -27.28
C THR A 660 4.65 -4.62 -27.10
N TRP A 661 5.14 -4.85 -25.88
CA TRP A 661 6.56 -4.82 -25.56
C TRP A 661 6.91 -5.83 -24.46
N ILE A 662 8.20 -6.10 -24.31
CA ILE A 662 8.75 -6.93 -23.25
C ILE A 662 9.80 -6.13 -22.49
N THR A 663 9.76 -6.16 -21.18
CA THR A 663 10.72 -5.50 -20.29
C THR A 663 11.46 -6.55 -19.47
N HIS A 664 12.79 -6.45 -19.41
CA HIS A 664 13.64 -7.23 -18.49
C HIS A 664 14.24 -6.29 -17.44
N ASP A 665 13.79 -6.44 -16.19
CA ASP A 665 14.37 -5.78 -15.02
C ASP A 665 15.63 -6.55 -14.61
N ARG A 666 16.79 -5.90 -14.72
CA ARG A 666 18.09 -6.54 -14.46
C ARG A 666 18.41 -6.69 -12.98
N GLN A 667 17.78 -5.91 -12.10
CA GLN A 667 18.00 -6.00 -10.66
C GLN A 667 17.21 -7.16 -10.06
N ARG A 668 15.96 -7.31 -10.50
CA ARG A 668 15.06 -8.39 -10.05
C ARG A 668 15.16 -9.65 -10.90
N ASP A 669 15.90 -9.58 -12.01
CA ASP A 669 15.98 -10.62 -13.04
C ASP A 669 14.59 -11.10 -13.48
N THR A 670 13.70 -10.14 -13.69
CA THR A 670 12.27 -10.41 -13.96
C THR A 670 11.91 -9.92 -15.36
N LEU A 671 11.26 -10.79 -16.13
CA LEU A 671 10.76 -10.47 -17.47
C LEU A 671 9.24 -10.24 -17.42
N THR A 672 8.79 -9.09 -17.92
CA THR A 672 7.37 -8.72 -18.01
C THR A 672 6.97 -8.55 -19.46
N LEU A 673 5.87 -9.20 -19.86
CA LEU A 673 5.21 -9.03 -21.14
C LEU A 673 4.07 -8.04 -20.97
N SER A 674 4.00 -7.04 -21.85
CA SER A 674 3.03 -5.96 -21.76
C SER A 674 2.29 -5.74 -23.08
N ALA A 675 1.00 -5.45 -23.00
CA ALA A 675 0.17 -5.01 -24.12
C ALA A 675 -0.71 -3.85 -23.66
N ALA A 676 -0.74 -2.76 -24.42
CA ALA A 676 -1.55 -1.57 -24.12
C ALA A 676 -2.28 -1.06 -25.37
N PRO A 677 -3.43 -0.38 -25.24
CA PRO A 677 -4.07 0.32 -26.33
C PRO A 677 -3.12 1.35 -26.96
N LEU A 678 -3.15 1.48 -28.29
CA LEU A 678 -2.41 2.50 -29.03
C LEU A 678 -2.90 3.92 -28.70
N SER A 679 -4.20 4.05 -28.44
CA SER A 679 -4.84 5.27 -27.97
C SER A 679 -5.96 4.90 -27.01
N VAL A 680 -6.12 5.69 -25.96
CA VAL A 680 -7.19 5.56 -24.96
C VAL A 680 -8.32 6.57 -25.17
N ALA A 681 -8.21 7.43 -26.19
CA ALA A 681 -9.11 8.55 -26.45
C ALA A 681 -10.58 8.11 -26.57
N GLU A 682 -10.84 7.16 -27.47
CA GLU A 682 -12.20 6.66 -27.72
C GLU A 682 -12.77 5.92 -26.50
N LEU A 683 -11.92 5.22 -25.74
CA LEU A 683 -12.32 4.57 -24.50
C LEU A 683 -12.73 5.58 -23.44
N LEU A 684 -11.94 6.63 -23.23
CA LEU A 684 -12.25 7.70 -22.28
C LEU A 684 -13.47 8.51 -22.73
N ARG A 685 -13.58 8.81 -24.02
CA ARG A 685 -14.73 9.51 -24.57
C ARG A 685 -16.03 8.76 -24.32
N ALA A 686 -16.11 7.50 -24.75
CA ALA A 686 -17.34 6.72 -24.69
C ALA A 686 -17.72 6.30 -23.26
N ASN A 687 -16.74 5.92 -22.44
CA ASN A 687 -16.99 5.32 -21.12
C ASN A 687 -16.89 6.33 -19.97
N LEU A 688 -16.12 7.42 -20.12
CA LEU A 688 -15.99 8.45 -19.10
C LEU A 688 -16.80 9.69 -19.47
N PHE A 689 -16.39 10.44 -20.50
CA PHE A 689 -16.89 11.80 -20.73
C PHE A 689 -18.33 11.87 -21.23
N GLU A 690 -18.72 11.03 -22.20
CA GLU A 690 -20.10 10.99 -22.71
C GLU A 690 -21.11 10.46 -21.68
N GLN A 691 -20.64 9.81 -20.61
CA GLN A 691 -21.45 9.30 -19.51
C GLN A 691 -21.65 10.31 -18.36
N LYS A 692 -21.03 11.50 -18.41
CA LYS A 692 -21.16 12.53 -17.36
C LYS A 692 -21.97 13.71 -17.84
N ALA A 693 -22.81 14.22 -16.93
CA ALA A 693 -23.50 15.49 -17.14
C ALA A 693 -22.51 16.66 -17.10
N SER A 694 -21.49 16.62 -16.24
CA SER A 694 -20.42 17.63 -16.27
C SER A 694 -19.08 17.03 -15.84
N ALA A 695 -18.00 17.47 -16.49
CA ALA A 695 -16.65 17.08 -16.13
C ALA A 695 -15.72 18.30 -16.08
N VAL A 696 -14.92 18.44 -15.04
CA VAL A 696 -13.93 19.51 -14.90
C VAL A 696 -12.55 18.89 -14.86
N LEU A 697 -11.69 19.22 -15.82
CA LEU A 697 -10.30 18.78 -15.87
C LEU A 697 -9.41 19.95 -15.48
N THR A 698 -8.51 19.73 -14.53
CA THR A 698 -7.59 20.76 -14.06
C THR A 698 -6.18 20.23 -14.02
N SER A 699 -5.21 21.04 -14.41
CA SER A 699 -3.79 20.67 -14.37
C SER A 699 -2.90 21.91 -14.42
N ALA A 700 -1.66 21.78 -13.94
CA ALA A 700 -0.64 22.82 -14.07
C ALA A 700 -0.19 23.06 -15.51
N THR A 701 -0.24 22.01 -16.33
CA THR A 701 0.16 22.01 -17.74
C THR A 701 -0.82 21.12 -18.49
N ILE A 702 -1.59 21.68 -19.42
CA ILE A 702 -2.49 20.90 -20.29
C ILE A 702 -2.04 21.05 -21.75
N SER A 703 -1.51 22.21 -22.13
CA SER A 703 -0.98 22.44 -23.46
C SER A 703 0.53 22.15 -23.54
N VAL A 704 0.95 21.42 -24.58
CA VAL A 704 2.33 21.43 -25.06
C VAL A 704 2.33 22.29 -26.33
N ALA A 705 3.01 23.43 -26.29
CA ALA A 705 3.19 24.33 -27.44
C ALA A 705 1.93 25.02 -28.00
N GLY A 706 0.87 25.19 -27.20
CA GLY A 706 -0.30 26.00 -27.58
C GLY A 706 -1.33 25.28 -28.45
N ASP A 707 -1.08 24.03 -28.83
CA ASP A 707 -2.11 23.11 -29.28
C ASP A 707 -2.60 22.32 -28.05
N VAL A 708 -3.92 22.19 -27.93
CA VAL A 708 -4.52 21.15 -27.09
C VAL A 708 -4.01 19.84 -27.70
N SER A 709 -3.36 18.98 -26.92
CA SER A 709 -3.04 17.64 -27.39
C SER A 709 -4.35 17.00 -27.84
N ASP A 710 -4.49 16.76 -29.15
CA ASP A 710 -5.51 15.88 -29.73
C ASP A 710 -5.17 14.43 -29.33
N GLY A 711 -5.20 14.18 -28.01
CA GLY A 711 -4.92 12.91 -27.34
C GLY A 711 -6.19 12.15 -27.02
#